data_AF-A0A9K3PSN0-F1
#
_entry.id   AF-A0A9K3PSN0-F1
#
_cell.length_a   1.000
_cell.length_b   1.000
_cell.length_c   1.000
_cell.angle_alpha   90.00
_cell.angle_beta   90.00
_cell.angle_gamma   90.00
#
_symmetry.space_group_name_H-M   'P 1'
#
loop_
_entity.id
_entity.type
_entity.pdbx_description
1 polymer ?
#
loop_
_entity_poly.entity_id
_entity_poly.type
_entity_poly.pdbx_seq_one_letter_code
_entity_poly.pdbx_strand_id
1 'polypeptide(L)'
;MMNQQDDPEGLLQTLYQRFFEQPELLCNAFSYLDVYSLLQMKTVATQWEEVCQSAIDKKVGKDGPKPFQTKEELEATMIKYFQYSAKNMEEIAQTYGYPIGRWDVSKITDFSRLFSTQQKFNESINDWNTSNATTVASMFENASDFNKDLSAWDVSNVTDMSNMFHKAAYFNGDIRSWDVSNVACMNHMFSGADDFDQDIGSWNVSSVTNMDSMFENARDFDQNLSSWDVSNVTDMSNMFHEAVHFNGNIGSWDVGNVTCMYGMFSDAVNFNQDIGSWDVSNVQNMNRMFSCAFDFNQDIGSWDVSNVSDMAFMFSDASSFNHDIGSWNVSNVTDMRGMFSKASSFNQDIGSWNVSNVLYMNSLFGEARKFNQKIGSWDVSNAIDMNHMFYLANNFNQDIGCWNVSNVKDMSSIFRHAEAFNQDIGLWDVSNVVNMGWMFCLAKAFNQDIGSWNVSIVRNMAGMFTHASSFNQDIGSWNVSNVTDMHRMFFYATCFDQDIGSWNVANVQDMNFMLSGTYVFNQDLGSWNVSKVTNMNFMFCDARSFNQDIGSWNVSKVTTMRGMFSKAAAFNRDIGSWDVSKVTAMSDLFDGAVCFDQNIGLWNVSNVKDMMRMFQKARCFNQDIGSWDVSQVTNMSDMFHLAISFNQDIGSWDVSHVKDMSYMFQYASAFNRDIGSWDVSSATNMENMFYGATSFNQNLSSWDLGHVEYSKDIRDKSKAPNFNNFAKMKSEKLRDLLIKAIQEQKRQLIAAEGAGTSTERELNVILKWAKKVNADKADKDDAKILKSSKLTLAE
;
A
#
# COMPACT_ATOMS: atom_id res chain seq x y z
N MET A 1 12.72 73.36 18.37
CA MET A 1 14.13 73.22 18.77
C MET A 1 14.21 72.95 20.27
N MET A 2 14.54 71.74 20.71
CA MET A 2 15.28 70.72 19.95
C MET A 2 14.90 69.28 20.35
N ASN A 3 14.31 68.43 19.50
CA ASN A 3 13.58 68.63 18.25
C ASN A 3 12.83 67.33 17.88
N GLN A 4 11.54 67.49 17.55
CA GLN A 4 10.78 66.86 16.46
C GLN A 4 10.71 65.31 16.40
N GLN A 5 9.51 64.73 16.57
CA GLN A 5 8.48 64.51 15.53
C GLN A 5 8.76 63.23 14.72
N ASP A 6 7.68 62.49 14.49
CA ASP A 6 7.48 61.52 13.41
C ASP A 6 7.59 60.01 13.74
N ASP A 7 6.41 59.39 13.64
CA ASP A 7 6.15 58.22 12.80
C ASP A 7 6.10 56.81 13.45
N PRO A 8 4.95 56.43 14.06
CA PRO A 8 4.64 55.05 14.42
C PRO A 8 4.47 54.11 13.20
N GLU A 9 4.27 54.65 11.99
CA GLU A 9 4.08 53.90 10.75
C GLU A 9 5.43 53.41 10.17
N GLY A 10 6.52 54.17 10.39
CA GLY A 10 7.90 53.78 10.05
C GLY A 10 8.51 52.68 10.94
N LEU A 11 8.03 52.53 12.19
CA LEU A 11 8.45 51.42 13.07
C LEU A 11 7.83 50.09 12.63
N LEU A 12 6.60 50.13 12.08
CA LEU A 12 5.89 48.98 11.53
C LEU A 12 6.54 48.48 10.23
N GLN A 13 7.05 49.39 9.40
CA GLN A 13 7.69 49.07 8.12
C GLN A 13 9.11 48.49 8.28
N THR A 14 9.80 48.82 9.38
CA THR A 14 11.12 48.24 9.73
C THR A 14 11.01 46.84 10.35
N LEU A 15 9.88 46.53 11.02
CA LEU A 15 9.59 45.18 11.53
C LEU A 15 9.09 44.24 10.43
N TYR A 16 8.34 44.75 9.44
CA TYR A 16 7.88 43.96 8.29
C TYR A 16 9.03 43.50 7.37
N GLN A 17 10.12 44.28 7.31
CA GLN A 17 11.26 43.99 6.44
C GLN A 17 12.31 43.06 7.07
N ARG A 18 12.15 42.67 8.34
CA ARG A 18 13.01 41.67 9.03
C ARG A 18 12.37 40.29 9.20
N PHE A 19 11.09 40.14 8.86
CA PHE A 19 10.34 38.89 9.01
C PHE A 19 10.29 38.01 7.74
N PHE A 20 11.01 38.38 6.67
CA PHE A 20 10.98 37.66 5.41
C PHE A 20 12.13 36.66 5.19
N GLU A 21 12.99 36.40 6.19
CA GLU A 21 14.22 35.63 5.96
C GLU A 21 14.44 34.35 6.79
N GLN A 22 13.52 33.91 7.68
CA GLN A 22 13.71 32.63 8.40
C GLN A 22 12.42 31.82 8.62
N PRO A 23 12.12 30.85 7.73
CA PRO A 23 10.95 29.96 7.84
C PRO A 23 11.11 28.77 8.79
N GLU A 24 12.21 28.65 9.55
CA GLU A 24 12.50 27.43 10.35
C GLU A 24 12.32 27.57 11.87
N LEU A 25 11.98 28.74 12.41
CA LEU A 25 11.70 28.90 13.84
C LEU A 25 10.22 28.77 14.23
N LEU A 26 9.38 28.25 13.32
CA LEU A 26 7.92 28.14 13.51
C LEU A 26 7.45 26.81 14.17
N CYS A 27 8.35 25.88 14.49
CA CYS A 27 7.96 24.55 14.99
C CYS A 27 8.05 24.33 16.51
N ASN A 28 8.31 25.34 17.34
CA ASN A 28 8.36 25.14 18.81
C ASN A 28 7.68 26.22 19.67
N ALA A 29 6.84 27.08 19.09
CA ALA A 29 6.10 28.12 19.85
C ALA A 29 4.58 27.90 19.89
N PHE A 30 4.08 26.74 19.48
CA PHE A 30 2.65 26.40 19.47
C PHE A 30 2.26 25.29 20.47
N SER A 31 2.92 25.21 21.62
CA SER A 31 2.56 24.23 22.66
C SER A 31 2.04 24.80 23.98
N TYR A 32 1.99 26.12 24.21
CA TYR A 32 1.64 26.64 25.55
C TYR A 32 0.96 28.02 25.62
N LEU A 33 -0.06 28.33 24.81
CA LEU A 33 -0.80 29.60 24.96
C LEU A 33 -2.30 29.45 24.66
N ASP A 34 -3.06 28.92 25.62
CA ASP A 34 -4.51 29.14 25.74
C ASP A 34 -4.88 29.74 27.11
N VAL A 35 -4.37 30.94 27.37
CA VAL A 35 -4.80 31.77 28.52
C VAL A 35 -5.28 33.16 28.05
N TYR A 36 -4.84 33.60 26.87
CA TYR A 36 -5.20 34.93 26.34
C TYR A 36 -6.62 34.96 25.70
N SER A 37 -7.10 33.83 25.19
CA SER A 37 -8.46 33.65 24.66
C SER A 37 -9.52 33.68 25.78
N LEU A 38 -9.22 33.07 26.92
CA LEU A 38 -10.08 33.05 28.11
C LEU A 38 -10.19 34.43 28.80
N LEU A 39 -9.12 35.24 28.77
CA LEU A 39 -9.11 36.57 29.39
C LEU A 39 -9.85 37.64 28.56
N GLN A 40 -9.88 37.54 27.24
CA GLN A 40 -10.69 38.44 26.41
C GLN A 40 -12.18 38.09 26.49
N MET A 41 -12.56 36.81 26.61
CA MET A 41 -13.97 36.45 26.82
C MET A 41 -14.50 36.87 28.19
N LYS A 42 -13.70 36.78 29.26
CA LYS A 42 -14.10 37.29 30.59
C LYS A 42 -14.33 38.80 30.60
N THR A 43 -13.44 39.58 29.99
CA THR A 43 -13.55 41.05 30.01
C THR A 43 -14.72 41.55 29.16
N VAL A 44 -14.99 40.89 28.04
CA VAL A 44 -16.13 41.17 27.16
C VAL A 44 -17.44 40.71 27.81
N ALA A 45 -17.50 39.51 28.41
CA ALA A 45 -18.67 39.02 29.14
C ALA A 45 -19.02 39.89 30.36
N THR A 46 -18.04 40.33 31.15
CA THR A 46 -18.27 41.22 32.29
C THR A 46 -18.72 42.62 31.84
N GLN A 47 -18.19 43.16 30.74
CA GLN A 47 -18.70 44.41 30.16
C GLN A 47 -20.13 44.24 29.59
N TRP A 48 -20.46 43.07 29.03
CA TRP A 48 -21.81 42.78 28.54
C TRP A 48 -22.83 42.55 29.66
N GLU A 49 -22.44 41.88 30.75
CA GLU A 49 -23.24 41.79 31.97
C GLU A 49 -23.55 43.20 32.50
N GLU A 50 -22.55 44.08 32.56
CA GLU A 50 -22.75 45.48 32.99
C GLU A 50 -23.66 46.28 32.04
N VAL A 51 -23.53 46.10 30.72
CA VAL A 51 -24.39 46.76 29.72
C VAL A 51 -25.83 46.23 29.77
N CYS A 52 -26.03 44.91 29.82
CA CYS A 52 -27.34 44.30 29.89
C CYS A 52 -28.02 44.62 31.23
N GLN A 53 -27.28 44.57 32.34
CA GLN A 53 -27.79 44.95 33.66
C GLN A 53 -28.14 46.45 33.69
N SER A 54 -27.29 47.34 33.15
CA SER A 54 -27.62 48.76 33.03
C SER A 54 -28.82 49.04 32.11
N ALA A 55 -29.07 48.20 31.10
CA ALA A 55 -30.20 48.33 30.18
C ALA A 55 -31.52 47.84 30.83
N ILE A 56 -31.46 46.72 31.56
CA ILE A 56 -32.54 46.22 32.42
C ILE A 56 -32.91 47.32 33.44
N ASP A 57 -31.93 47.91 34.12
CA ASP A 57 -32.14 48.98 35.10
C ASP A 57 -32.71 50.28 34.48
N LYS A 58 -32.48 50.52 33.18
CA LYS A 58 -32.95 51.73 32.47
C LYS A 58 -34.33 51.60 31.82
N LYS A 59 -34.91 50.39 31.70
CA LYS A 59 -36.21 50.24 31.03
C LYS A 59 -37.02 48.96 31.30
N VAL A 60 -36.96 48.35 32.48
CA VAL A 60 -38.08 47.47 32.90
C VAL A 60 -39.26 48.36 33.31
N GLY A 61 -40.09 48.72 32.34
CA GLY A 61 -41.37 49.34 32.62
C GLY A 61 -42.28 48.32 33.33
N LYS A 62 -42.34 48.38 34.68
CA LYS A 62 -43.36 47.83 35.61
C LYS A 62 -43.85 46.37 35.49
N ASP A 63 -43.64 45.65 34.39
CA ASP A 63 -44.34 44.40 34.05
C ASP A 63 -43.43 43.16 33.89
N GLY A 64 -42.11 43.29 34.07
CA GLY A 64 -41.15 42.17 33.98
C GLY A 64 -40.73 41.81 32.54
N PRO A 65 -39.87 40.78 32.35
CA PRO A 65 -39.49 40.29 31.02
C PRO A 65 -40.72 39.81 30.23
N LYS A 66 -40.79 40.13 28.93
CA LYS A 66 -41.89 39.70 28.08
C LYS A 66 -41.79 38.18 27.84
N PRO A 67 -42.86 37.38 28.03
CA PRO A 67 -42.88 35.99 27.61
C PRO A 67 -42.88 35.84 26.10
N PHE A 68 -42.15 34.85 25.57
CA PHE A 68 -42.26 34.45 24.17
C PHE A 68 -43.65 33.86 23.91
N GLN A 69 -44.32 34.29 22.82
CA GLN A 69 -45.66 33.81 22.49
C GLN A 69 -45.66 32.68 21.46
N THR A 70 -44.67 32.64 20.56
CA THR A 70 -44.57 31.63 19.51
C THR A 70 -43.12 31.19 19.29
N LYS A 71 -42.92 30.02 18.68
CA LYS A 71 -41.60 29.50 18.31
C LYS A 71 -40.85 30.44 17.38
N GLU A 72 -41.53 31.05 16.41
CA GLU A 72 -40.93 31.95 15.43
C GLU A 72 -40.37 33.21 16.09
N GLU A 73 -41.04 33.72 17.13
CA GLU A 73 -40.55 34.84 17.93
C GLU A 73 -39.26 34.48 18.68
N LEU A 74 -39.21 33.27 19.24
CA LEU A 74 -38.01 32.75 19.93
C LEU A 74 -36.86 32.53 18.95
N GLU A 75 -37.08 31.81 17.85
CA GLU A 75 -36.06 31.55 16.80
C GLU A 75 -35.48 32.84 16.22
N ALA A 76 -36.32 33.82 15.87
CA ALA A 76 -35.85 35.11 15.36
C ALA A 76 -34.99 35.85 16.40
N THR A 77 -35.29 35.67 17.68
CA THR A 77 -34.50 36.25 18.78
C THR A 77 -33.19 35.48 18.97
N MET A 78 -33.18 34.15 18.87
CA MET A 78 -31.97 33.31 18.89
C MET A 78 -31.00 33.70 17.78
N ILE A 79 -31.48 33.91 16.54
CA ILE A 79 -30.65 34.36 15.41
C ILE A 79 -29.98 35.71 15.73
N LYS A 80 -30.70 36.66 16.34
CA LYS A 80 -30.13 37.94 16.77
C LYS A 80 -29.14 37.78 17.92
N TYR A 81 -29.42 36.88 18.86
CA TYR A 81 -28.56 36.57 20.02
C TYR A 81 -27.18 36.08 19.57
N PHE A 82 -27.14 35.13 18.63
CA PHE A 82 -25.90 34.56 18.09
C PHE A 82 -25.15 35.44 17.09
N GLN A 83 -25.68 36.62 16.73
CA GLN A 83 -24.91 37.64 16.01
C GLN A 83 -23.95 38.42 16.92
N TYR A 84 -24.06 38.25 18.26
CA TYR A 84 -23.18 38.85 19.26
C TYR A 84 -22.98 40.38 19.12
N SER A 85 -24.00 41.11 18.64
CA SER A 85 -23.93 42.56 18.51
C SER A 85 -24.47 43.27 19.76
N ALA A 86 -23.76 44.32 20.20
CA ALA A 86 -24.12 45.14 21.36
C ALA A 86 -25.59 45.59 21.34
N LYS A 87 -26.03 46.05 20.18
CA LYS A 87 -27.37 46.56 19.94
C LYS A 87 -28.43 45.46 20.06
N ASN A 88 -28.18 44.29 19.47
CA ASN A 88 -29.11 43.16 19.57
C ASN A 88 -29.23 42.70 21.02
N MET A 89 -28.10 42.57 21.74
CA MET A 89 -28.09 42.13 23.14
C MET A 89 -28.82 43.11 24.06
N GLU A 90 -28.63 44.42 23.87
CA GLU A 90 -29.38 45.44 24.62
C GLU A 90 -30.89 45.36 24.34
N GLU A 91 -31.30 45.25 23.06
CA GLU A 91 -32.71 45.12 22.65
C GLU A 91 -33.36 43.85 23.24
N ILE A 92 -32.65 42.72 23.18
CA ILE A 92 -33.08 41.44 23.74
C ILE A 92 -33.18 41.53 25.26
N ALA A 93 -32.16 42.04 25.94
CA ALA A 93 -32.15 42.16 27.40
C ALA A 93 -33.27 43.07 27.92
N GLN A 94 -33.59 44.17 27.22
CA GLN A 94 -34.70 45.05 27.57
C GLN A 94 -36.08 44.41 27.34
N THR A 95 -36.20 43.49 26.38
CA THR A 95 -37.49 42.90 25.99
C THR A 95 -37.76 41.59 26.71
N TYR A 96 -36.81 40.66 26.67
CA TYR A 96 -36.94 39.26 27.11
C TYR A 96 -36.06 38.92 28.32
N GLY A 97 -35.14 39.81 28.71
CA GLY A 97 -34.24 39.62 29.85
C GLY A 97 -32.86 39.05 29.49
N TYR A 98 -31.99 38.97 30.50
CA TYR A 98 -30.63 38.41 30.42
C TYR A 98 -30.25 37.78 31.78
N PRO A 99 -29.44 36.71 31.84
CA PRO A 99 -28.93 35.89 30.73
C PRO A 99 -30.04 35.08 30.03
N ILE A 100 -29.70 34.39 28.94
CA ILE A 100 -30.65 33.56 28.14
C ILE A 100 -31.44 32.56 29.01
N GLY A 101 -30.84 32.03 30.07
CA GLY A 101 -31.52 31.13 31.01
C GLY A 101 -32.71 31.75 31.76
N ARG A 102 -32.85 33.08 31.81
CA ARG A 102 -33.98 33.77 32.46
C ARG A 102 -35.15 34.10 31.53
N TRP A 103 -35.08 33.68 30.27
CA TRP A 103 -36.15 33.91 29.30
C TRP A 103 -37.40 33.11 29.67
N ASP A 104 -38.56 33.76 29.63
CA ASP A 104 -39.85 33.09 29.84
C ASP A 104 -40.31 32.40 28.54
N VAL A 105 -39.97 31.12 28.45
CA VAL A 105 -40.35 30.20 27.36
C VAL A 105 -41.59 29.36 27.70
N SER A 106 -42.31 29.69 28.78
CA SER A 106 -43.39 28.83 29.33
C SER A 106 -44.57 28.58 28.38
N LYS A 107 -44.72 29.37 27.31
CA LYS A 107 -45.76 29.19 26.29
C LYS A 107 -45.30 28.43 25.04
N ILE A 108 -44.02 28.13 24.95
CA ILE A 108 -43.43 27.46 23.78
C ILE A 108 -43.63 25.96 23.91
N THR A 109 -44.14 25.33 22.85
CA THR A 109 -44.41 23.89 22.79
C THR A 109 -43.46 23.15 21.87
N ASP A 110 -42.72 23.84 21.00
CA ASP A 110 -41.79 23.26 20.04
C ASP A 110 -40.44 23.98 20.17
N PHE A 111 -39.44 23.25 20.67
CA PHE A 111 -38.06 23.73 20.85
C PHE A 111 -37.12 23.19 19.77
N SER A 112 -37.66 22.59 18.72
CA SER A 112 -36.87 21.87 17.73
C SER A 112 -35.87 22.81 17.05
N ARG A 113 -34.62 22.36 16.93
CA ARG A 113 -33.51 23.06 16.23
C ARG A 113 -33.06 24.43 16.80
N LEU A 114 -33.51 24.83 17.98
CA LEU A 114 -33.20 26.17 18.52
C LEU A 114 -31.69 26.48 18.67
N PHE A 115 -30.89 25.48 19.04
CA PHE A 115 -29.44 25.58 19.17
C PHE A 115 -28.69 24.75 18.12
N SER A 116 -29.40 24.30 17.08
CA SER A 116 -28.80 23.50 16.03
C SER A 116 -27.66 24.27 15.34
N THR A 117 -26.54 23.60 15.11
CA THR A 117 -25.29 24.12 14.54
C THR A 117 -24.55 25.17 15.38
N GLN A 118 -25.03 25.48 16.58
CA GLN A 118 -24.39 26.43 17.49
C GLN A 118 -23.25 25.77 18.26
N GLN A 119 -22.18 25.41 17.56
CA GLN A 119 -21.04 24.64 18.10
C GLN A 119 -20.44 25.21 19.39
N LYS A 120 -20.44 26.54 19.56
CA LYS A 120 -19.86 27.24 20.72
C LYS A 120 -20.86 27.55 21.84
N PHE A 121 -22.13 27.18 21.67
CA PHE A 121 -23.13 27.44 22.69
C PHE A 121 -22.92 26.53 23.89
N ASN A 122 -22.72 27.13 25.07
CA ASN A 122 -22.55 26.41 26.34
C ASN A 122 -22.97 27.32 27.51
N GLU A 123 -24.10 28.01 27.39
CA GLU A 123 -24.68 28.82 28.47
C GLU A 123 -25.77 28.03 29.22
N SER A 124 -25.99 28.35 30.50
CA SER A 124 -27.02 27.67 31.31
C SER A 124 -28.43 28.10 30.89
N ILE A 125 -29.30 27.10 30.72
CA ILE A 125 -30.72 27.23 30.39
C ILE A 125 -31.60 26.35 31.30
N ASN A 126 -31.05 25.86 32.41
CA ASN A 126 -31.74 24.96 33.33
C ASN A 126 -32.98 25.63 33.98
N ASP A 127 -33.01 26.96 34.06
CA ASP A 127 -34.11 27.75 34.63
C ASP A 127 -35.32 27.90 33.69
N TRP A 128 -35.25 27.39 32.45
CA TRP A 128 -36.37 27.43 31.51
C TRP A 128 -37.55 26.58 31.99
N ASN A 129 -38.76 27.15 31.92
CA ASN A 129 -39.98 26.38 32.14
C ASN A 129 -40.38 25.63 30.86
N THR A 130 -39.99 24.35 30.77
CA THR A 130 -40.25 23.48 29.62
C THR A 130 -41.53 22.65 29.74
N SER A 131 -42.37 22.86 30.77
CA SER A 131 -43.51 21.98 31.06
C SER A 131 -44.57 21.90 29.95
N ASN A 132 -44.56 22.81 28.97
CA ASN A 132 -45.44 22.79 27.80
C ASN A 132 -44.76 22.25 26.53
N ALA A 133 -43.48 21.86 26.60
CA ALA A 133 -42.74 21.30 25.47
C ALA A 133 -43.37 19.97 25.04
N THR A 134 -43.60 19.84 23.73
CA THR A 134 -44.09 18.63 23.06
C THR A 134 -43.04 17.99 22.17
N THR A 135 -42.03 18.77 21.74
CA THR A 135 -40.87 18.30 20.98
C THR A 135 -39.63 19.14 21.30
N VAL A 136 -38.49 18.45 21.37
CA VAL A 136 -37.14 19.02 21.52
C VAL A 136 -36.21 18.47 20.42
N ALA A 137 -36.79 18.02 19.31
CA ALA A 137 -36.07 17.35 18.23
C ALA A 137 -34.95 18.23 17.64
N SER A 138 -33.76 17.66 17.45
CA SER A 138 -32.59 18.37 16.94
C SER A 138 -32.19 19.63 17.72
N MET A 139 -32.67 19.83 18.96
CA MET A 139 -32.49 21.11 19.67
C MET A 139 -31.02 21.51 19.80
N PHE A 140 -30.12 20.58 20.13
CA PHE A 140 -28.67 20.76 20.27
C PHE A 140 -27.88 20.03 19.18
N GLU A 141 -28.50 19.74 18.04
CA GLU A 141 -27.82 19.06 16.95
C GLU A 141 -26.59 19.85 16.49
N ASN A 142 -25.40 19.24 16.47
CA ASN A 142 -24.09 19.86 16.20
C ASN A 142 -23.70 21.02 17.18
N ALA A 143 -24.29 21.10 18.37
CA ALA A 143 -23.86 22.02 19.42
C ALA A 143 -22.70 21.41 20.24
N SER A 144 -21.54 21.24 19.59
CA SER A 144 -20.41 20.45 20.11
C SER A 144 -20.00 20.79 21.55
N ASP A 145 -19.90 22.07 21.90
CA ASP A 145 -19.40 22.54 23.20
C ASP A 145 -20.48 22.52 24.31
N PHE A 146 -21.74 22.18 23.98
CA PHE A 146 -22.84 22.21 24.94
C PHE A 146 -22.73 21.07 25.96
N ASN A 147 -22.60 21.41 27.24
CA ASN A 147 -22.50 20.43 28.33
C ASN A 147 -23.05 21.00 29.65
N LYS A 148 -24.26 21.58 29.59
CA LYS A 148 -24.92 22.15 30.78
C LYS A 148 -25.94 21.20 31.37
N ASP A 149 -26.13 21.37 32.68
CA ASP A 149 -27.17 20.72 33.47
C ASP A 149 -28.57 21.10 32.94
N LEU A 150 -29.41 20.08 32.74
CA LEU A 150 -30.80 20.20 32.30
C LEU A 150 -31.76 19.48 33.26
N SER A 151 -31.32 19.14 34.47
CA SER A 151 -32.07 18.34 35.45
C SER A 151 -33.36 19.01 35.95
N ALA A 152 -33.50 20.33 35.81
CA ALA A 152 -34.69 21.08 36.22
C ALA A 152 -35.77 21.17 35.12
N TRP A 153 -35.47 20.70 33.91
CA TRP A 153 -36.45 20.68 32.83
C TRP A 153 -37.55 19.64 33.10
N ASP A 154 -38.79 20.08 32.90
CA ASP A 154 -39.94 19.21 32.82
C ASP A 154 -40.15 18.80 31.35
N VAL A 155 -39.88 17.54 31.04
CA VAL A 155 -40.03 16.96 29.69
C VAL A 155 -41.20 15.97 29.63
N SER A 156 -42.07 15.93 30.64
CA SER A 156 -43.12 14.91 30.74
C SER A 156 -44.14 14.97 29.60
N ASN A 157 -44.25 16.09 28.88
CA ASN A 157 -45.15 16.26 27.72
C ASN A 157 -44.45 16.06 26.36
N VAL A 158 -43.13 15.81 26.36
CA VAL A 158 -42.35 15.62 25.14
C VAL A 158 -42.65 14.25 24.54
N THR A 159 -42.89 14.22 23.24
CA THR A 159 -43.16 13.00 22.48
C THR A 159 -42.05 12.64 21.48
N ASP A 160 -41.21 13.60 21.12
CA ASP A 160 -40.13 13.47 20.14
C ASP A 160 -38.84 14.12 20.66
N MET A 161 -37.81 13.29 20.84
CA MET A 161 -36.44 13.67 21.24
C MET A 161 -35.41 13.29 20.16
N SER A 162 -35.86 13.04 18.93
CA SER A 162 -34.99 12.64 17.84
C SER A 162 -33.87 13.66 17.61
N ASN A 163 -32.65 13.18 17.44
CA ASN A 163 -31.45 14.00 17.19
C ASN A 163 -31.14 15.08 18.25
N MET A 164 -31.76 15.05 19.44
CA MET A 164 -31.68 16.16 20.40
C MET A 164 -30.24 16.60 20.70
N PHE A 165 -29.32 15.66 20.88
CA PHE A 165 -27.89 15.87 21.12
C PHE A 165 -27.01 15.26 20.01
N HIS A 166 -27.56 15.07 18.80
CA HIS A 166 -26.78 14.52 17.70
C HIS A 166 -25.55 15.39 17.42
N LYS A 167 -24.34 14.84 17.51
CA LYS A 167 -23.04 15.52 17.36
C LYS A 167 -22.78 16.63 18.38
N ALA A 168 -23.45 16.60 19.53
CA ALA A 168 -23.07 17.39 20.70
C ALA A 168 -21.92 16.68 21.43
N ALA A 169 -20.73 16.66 20.81
CA ALA A 169 -19.61 15.80 21.20
C ALA A 169 -19.25 15.81 22.69
N TYR A 170 -19.31 16.97 23.36
CA TYR A 170 -18.97 17.10 24.78
C TYR A 170 -20.17 17.00 25.72
N PHE A 171 -21.36 16.67 25.23
CA PHE A 171 -22.56 16.66 26.04
C PHE A 171 -22.54 15.50 27.04
N ASN A 172 -22.52 15.84 28.33
CA ASN A 172 -22.65 14.90 29.44
C ASN A 172 -23.38 15.57 30.62
N GLY A 173 -24.31 16.49 30.31
CA GLY A 173 -25.07 17.26 31.29
C GLY A 173 -26.13 16.41 31.99
N ASP A 174 -26.44 16.72 33.25
CA ASP A 174 -27.38 15.91 34.03
C ASP A 174 -28.80 15.95 33.44
N ILE A 175 -29.32 14.77 33.10
CA ILE A 175 -30.66 14.50 32.57
C ILE A 175 -31.32 13.32 33.29
N ARG A 176 -30.77 12.87 34.43
CA ARG A 176 -31.20 11.64 35.11
C ARG A 176 -32.64 11.71 35.61
N SER A 177 -33.12 12.91 35.94
CA SER A 177 -34.44 13.18 36.53
C SER A 177 -35.59 13.27 35.52
N TRP A 178 -35.31 13.19 34.22
CA TRP A 178 -36.31 13.38 33.18
C TRP A 178 -37.39 12.29 33.17
N ASP A 179 -38.66 12.70 33.09
CA ASP A 179 -39.78 11.81 32.81
C ASP A 179 -39.97 11.68 31.29
N VAL A 180 -39.42 10.60 30.73
CA VAL A 180 -39.49 10.30 29.29
C VAL A 180 -40.64 9.35 28.93
N SER A 181 -41.58 9.10 29.84
CA SER A 181 -42.63 8.08 29.67
C SER A 181 -43.59 8.32 28.49
N ASN A 182 -43.67 9.55 27.99
CA ASN A 182 -44.48 9.92 26.83
C ASN A 182 -43.68 10.03 25.51
N VAL A 183 -42.36 9.80 25.54
CA VAL A 183 -41.51 9.88 24.35
C VAL A 183 -41.71 8.65 23.48
N ALA A 184 -42.02 8.85 22.21
CA ALA A 184 -42.23 7.79 21.22
C ALA A 184 -41.01 7.58 20.29
N CYS A 185 -40.19 8.62 20.11
CA CYS A 185 -39.07 8.65 19.15
C CYS A 185 -37.78 9.19 19.80
N MET A 186 -36.71 8.39 19.83
CA MET A 186 -35.39 8.73 20.38
C MET A 186 -34.24 8.48 19.39
N ASN A 187 -34.55 8.33 18.10
CA ASN A 187 -33.53 8.02 17.12
C ASN A 187 -32.45 9.11 17.02
N HIS A 188 -31.19 8.69 16.90
CA HIS A 188 -30.00 9.54 16.90
C HIS A 188 -29.86 10.49 18.10
N MET A 189 -30.61 10.30 19.21
CA MET A 189 -30.66 11.29 20.30
C MET A 189 -29.26 11.66 20.84
N PHE A 190 -28.37 10.68 21.00
CA PHE A 190 -26.98 10.86 21.43
C PHE A 190 -25.96 10.45 20.36
N SER A 191 -26.37 10.36 19.09
CA SER A 191 -25.47 9.93 18.02
C SER A 191 -24.33 10.95 17.86
N GLY A 192 -23.07 10.56 18.07
CA GLY A 192 -21.90 11.42 18.07
C GLY A 192 -21.76 12.34 19.29
N ALA A 193 -22.43 12.02 20.39
CA ALA A 193 -22.18 12.63 21.71
C ALA A 193 -21.06 11.85 22.42
N ASP A 194 -19.83 12.03 21.95
CA ASP A 194 -18.65 11.23 22.33
C ASP A 194 -18.47 11.04 23.85
N ASP A 195 -18.63 12.11 24.63
CA ASP A 195 -18.43 12.14 26.10
C ASP A 195 -19.66 11.69 26.92
N PHE A 196 -20.77 11.31 26.26
CA PHE A 196 -22.03 11.03 26.95
C PHE A 196 -21.98 9.70 27.72
N ASP A 197 -22.15 9.77 29.04
CA ASP A 197 -22.17 8.60 29.94
C ASP A 197 -23.06 8.83 31.18
N GLN A 198 -24.17 9.56 31.02
CA GLN A 198 -25.09 9.82 32.14
C GLN A 198 -25.94 8.59 32.47
N ASP A 199 -26.13 8.32 33.78
CA ASP A 199 -27.01 7.26 34.29
C ASP A 199 -28.49 7.50 33.94
N ILE A 200 -28.90 6.93 32.82
CA ILE A 200 -30.28 6.94 32.31
C ILE A 200 -31.01 5.62 32.55
N GLY A 201 -30.47 4.74 33.41
CA GLY A 201 -31.06 3.43 33.67
C GLY A 201 -32.48 3.51 34.25
N SER A 202 -32.80 4.57 34.98
CA SER A 202 -34.13 4.77 35.60
C SER A 202 -35.21 5.32 34.66
N TRP A 203 -34.89 5.62 33.41
CA TRP A 203 -35.86 6.14 32.45
C TRP A 203 -36.94 5.11 32.11
N ASN A 204 -38.19 5.56 32.01
CA ASN A 204 -39.28 4.75 31.49
C ASN A 204 -39.39 4.91 29.97
N VAL A 205 -38.79 3.98 29.23
CA VAL A 205 -38.77 3.99 27.75
C VAL A 205 -39.87 3.13 27.11
N SER A 206 -40.86 2.66 27.88
CA SER A 206 -41.88 1.71 27.40
C SER A 206 -42.72 2.21 26.22
N SER A 207 -42.76 3.52 25.98
CA SER A 207 -43.51 4.13 24.87
C SER A 207 -42.68 4.30 23.58
N VAL A 208 -41.36 4.06 23.65
CA VAL A 208 -40.45 4.26 22.52
C VAL A 208 -40.60 3.12 21.52
N THR A 209 -40.71 3.45 20.24
CA THR A 209 -40.86 2.47 19.15
C THR A 209 -39.67 2.44 18.19
N ASN A 210 -38.88 3.51 18.16
CA ASN A 210 -37.69 3.63 17.33
C ASN A 210 -36.50 4.16 18.17
N MET A 211 -35.44 3.35 18.26
CA MET A 211 -34.16 3.67 18.91
C MET A 211 -32.98 3.60 17.93
N ASP A 212 -33.25 3.73 16.62
CA ASP A 212 -32.22 3.68 15.60
C ASP A 212 -31.10 4.69 15.91
N SER A 213 -29.87 4.18 15.88
CA SER A 213 -28.64 4.97 16.04
C SER A 213 -28.58 5.80 17.33
N MET A 214 -29.36 5.48 18.38
CA MET A 214 -29.51 6.34 19.55
C MET A 214 -28.18 6.70 20.22
N PHE A 215 -27.25 5.74 20.32
CA PHE A 215 -25.90 5.88 20.90
C PHE A 215 -24.79 5.64 19.87
N GLU A 216 -25.09 5.76 18.57
CA GLU A 216 -24.08 5.64 17.53
C GLU A 216 -22.94 6.64 17.79
N ASN A 217 -21.68 6.22 17.83
CA ASN A 217 -20.53 7.06 18.16
C ASN A 217 -20.57 7.73 19.56
N ALA A 218 -21.43 7.30 20.49
CA ALA A 218 -21.34 7.72 21.89
C ALA A 218 -20.21 6.93 22.58
N ARG A 219 -18.96 7.34 22.33
CA ARG A 219 -17.75 6.52 22.57
C ARG A 219 -17.54 6.14 24.04
N ASP A 220 -17.88 7.03 24.98
CA ASP A 220 -17.71 6.83 26.41
C ASP A 220 -18.91 6.16 27.11
N PHE A 221 -20.00 5.92 26.39
CA PHE A 221 -21.23 5.38 26.96
C PHE A 221 -21.07 3.92 27.43
N ASP A 222 -21.26 3.65 28.73
CA ASP A 222 -21.19 2.30 29.33
C ASP A 222 -22.21 2.09 30.48
N GLN A 223 -23.40 2.65 30.33
CA GLN A 223 -24.42 2.61 31.39
C GLN A 223 -25.22 1.30 31.42
N ASN A 224 -25.68 0.92 32.61
CA ASN A 224 -26.56 -0.23 32.80
C ASN A 224 -28.01 0.13 32.42
N LEU A 225 -28.56 -0.58 31.42
CA LEU A 225 -29.91 -0.33 30.87
C LEU A 225 -30.88 -1.49 31.13
N SER A 226 -30.56 -2.39 32.06
CA SER A 226 -31.34 -3.60 32.33
C SER A 226 -32.81 -3.36 32.76
N SER A 227 -33.13 -2.17 33.26
CA SER A 227 -34.49 -1.76 33.66
C SER A 227 -35.34 -1.19 32.54
N TRP A 228 -34.77 -0.98 31.35
CA TRP A 228 -35.52 -0.47 30.21
C TRP A 228 -36.50 -1.52 29.67
N ASP A 229 -37.75 -1.09 29.48
CA ASP A 229 -38.76 -1.86 28.74
C ASP A 229 -38.71 -1.48 27.26
N VAL A 230 -38.04 -2.31 26.46
CA VAL A 230 -37.87 -2.12 25.01
C VAL A 230 -38.87 -2.94 24.20
N SER A 231 -39.91 -3.51 24.82
CA SER A 231 -40.80 -4.47 24.15
C SER A 231 -41.58 -3.87 22.97
N ASN A 232 -41.68 -2.54 22.87
CA ASN A 232 -42.37 -1.85 21.76
C ASN A 232 -41.41 -1.40 20.63
N VAL A 233 -40.10 -1.61 20.78
CA VAL A 233 -39.11 -1.23 19.77
C VAL A 233 -39.10 -2.25 18.63
N THR A 234 -39.15 -1.76 17.39
CA THR A 234 -39.13 -2.63 16.19
C THR A 234 -37.83 -2.54 15.38
N ASP A 235 -37.07 -1.47 15.56
CA ASP A 235 -35.81 -1.19 14.85
C ASP A 235 -34.74 -0.73 15.86
N MET A 236 -33.62 -1.48 15.91
CA MET A 236 -32.44 -1.19 16.74
C MET A 236 -31.18 -0.98 15.89
N SER A 237 -31.37 -0.63 14.61
CA SER A 237 -30.26 -0.43 13.68
C SER A 237 -29.24 0.57 14.23
N ASN A 238 -27.97 0.20 14.22
CA ASN A 238 -26.82 1.01 14.66
C ASN A 238 -26.92 1.58 16.09
N MET A 239 -27.79 1.05 16.95
CA MET A 239 -28.06 1.66 18.27
C MET A 239 -26.80 1.92 19.10
N PHE A 240 -25.81 1.03 19.04
CA PHE A 240 -24.51 1.15 19.71
C PHE A 240 -23.32 1.09 18.72
N HIS A 241 -23.56 1.43 17.44
CA HIS A 241 -22.49 1.42 16.44
C HIS A 241 -21.38 2.41 16.83
N GLU A 242 -20.12 1.98 16.86
CA GLU A 242 -18.96 2.78 17.32
C GLU A 242 -19.05 3.30 18.77
N ALA A 243 -19.95 2.76 19.61
CA ALA A 243 -19.93 2.96 21.06
C ALA A 243 -18.81 2.12 21.68
N VAL A 244 -17.56 2.54 21.48
CA VAL A 244 -16.34 1.76 21.70
C VAL A 244 -16.25 1.14 23.10
N HIS A 245 -16.65 1.87 24.14
CA HIS A 245 -16.58 1.39 25.53
C HIS A 245 -17.82 0.63 25.98
N PHE A 246 -18.90 0.59 25.20
CA PHE A 246 -20.17 0.05 25.64
C PHE A 246 -20.11 -1.44 25.96
N ASN A 247 -20.39 -1.77 27.22
CA ASN A 247 -20.55 -3.11 27.73
C ASN A 247 -21.59 -3.13 28.87
N GLY A 248 -22.54 -2.19 28.85
CA GLY A 248 -23.60 -2.06 29.86
C GLY A 248 -24.63 -3.18 29.77
N ASN A 249 -25.15 -3.64 30.91
CA ASN A 249 -26.07 -4.79 30.95
C ASN A 249 -27.41 -4.49 30.23
N ILE A 250 -27.70 -5.32 29.23
CA ILE A 250 -28.92 -5.32 28.40
C ILE A 250 -29.55 -6.72 28.27
N GLY A 251 -29.08 -7.70 29.04
CA GLY A 251 -29.48 -9.11 28.87
C GLY A 251 -30.96 -9.39 29.18
N SER A 252 -31.59 -8.52 29.97
CA SER A 252 -33.00 -8.63 30.38
C SER A 252 -34.01 -8.01 29.39
N TRP A 253 -33.54 -7.42 28.29
CA TRP A 253 -34.41 -6.78 27.30
C TRP A 253 -35.34 -7.77 26.60
N ASP A 254 -36.61 -7.39 26.45
CA ASP A 254 -37.57 -8.07 25.57
C ASP A 254 -37.45 -7.51 24.15
N VAL A 255 -36.67 -8.18 23.32
CA VAL A 255 -36.44 -7.81 21.91
C VAL A 255 -37.40 -8.52 20.94
N GLY A 256 -38.45 -9.18 21.44
CA GLY A 256 -39.32 -10.05 20.65
C GLY A 256 -40.04 -9.36 19.49
N ASN A 257 -40.20 -8.04 19.51
CA ASN A 257 -40.82 -7.26 18.41
C ASN A 257 -39.79 -6.66 17.42
N VAL A 258 -38.50 -6.82 17.66
CA VAL A 258 -37.44 -6.26 16.81
C VAL A 258 -37.35 -7.06 15.51
N THR A 259 -37.32 -6.34 14.40
CA THR A 259 -37.20 -6.92 13.04
C THR A 259 -35.89 -6.59 12.36
N CYS A 260 -35.18 -5.54 12.79
CA CYS A 260 -33.90 -5.11 12.24
C CYS A 260 -32.88 -4.83 13.35
N MET A 261 -31.73 -5.52 13.29
CA MET A 261 -30.56 -5.33 14.17
C MET A 261 -29.30 -4.97 13.36
N TYR A 262 -29.50 -4.33 12.19
CA TYR A 262 -28.41 -3.91 11.31
C TYR A 262 -27.36 -3.12 12.09
N GLY A 263 -26.11 -3.58 12.12
CA GLY A 263 -24.99 -2.84 12.70
C GLY A 263 -25.10 -2.51 14.20
N MET A 264 -26.03 -3.12 14.95
CA MET A 264 -26.36 -2.69 16.32
C MET A 264 -25.13 -2.52 17.23
N PHE A 265 -24.15 -3.42 17.14
CA PHE A 265 -22.89 -3.39 17.90
C PHE A 265 -21.66 -3.32 16.97
N SER A 266 -21.82 -2.85 15.73
CA SER A 266 -20.67 -2.71 14.83
C SER A 266 -19.67 -1.72 15.44
N ASP A 267 -18.40 -2.10 15.56
CA ASP A 267 -17.32 -1.30 16.14
C ASP A 267 -17.52 -0.94 17.63
N ALA A 268 -18.45 -1.61 18.33
CA ALA A 268 -18.54 -1.61 19.79
C ALA A 268 -17.46 -2.55 20.36
N VAL A 269 -16.21 -2.07 20.33
CA VAL A 269 -14.99 -2.86 20.54
C VAL A 269 -15.04 -3.74 21.81
N ASN A 270 -15.49 -3.17 22.93
CA ASN A 270 -15.52 -3.84 24.24
C ASN A 270 -16.80 -4.64 24.51
N PHE A 271 -17.76 -4.65 23.58
CA PHE A 271 -19.06 -5.26 23.81
C PHE A 271 -18.93 -6.79 23.95
N ASN A 272 -19.33 -7.31 25.10
CA ASN A 272 -19.29 -8.74 25.39
C ASN A 272 -20.34 -9.15 26.44
N GLN A 273 -21.50 -8.50 26.45
CA GLN A 273 -22.59 -8.78 27.40
C GLN A 273 -23.38 -10.03 27.03
N ASP A 274 -23.82 -10.78 28.04
CA ASP A 274 -24.69 -11.94 27.87
C ASP A 274 -26.07 -11.52 27.34
N ILE A 275 -26.32 -11.88 26.09
CA ILE A 275 -27.55 -11.66 25.33
C ILE A 275 -28.16 -12.99 24.85
N GLY A 276 -27.70 -14.13 25.39
CA GLY A 276 -28.13 -15.46 24.94
C GLY A 276 -29.63 -15.72 25.15
N SER A 277 -30.26 -15.01 26.10
CA SER A 277 -31.69 -15.13 26.43
C SER A 277 -32.63 -14.32 25.53
N TRP A 278 -32.12 -13.52 24.60
CA TRP A 278 -32.94 -12.72 23.69
C TRP A 278 -33.77 -13.59 22.74
N ASP A 279 -35.05 -13.24 22.57
CA ASP A 279 -35.91 -13.80 21.53
C ASP A 279 -35.74 -13.01 20.22
N VAL A 280 -34.87 -13.50 19.34
CA VAL A 280 -34.59 -12.90 18.03
C VAL A 280 -35.43 -13.49 16.89
N SER A 281 -36.48 -14.27 17.20
CA SER A 281 -37.25 -15.02 16.20
C SER A 281 -37.94 -14.15 15.14
N ASN A 282 -38.18 -12.86 15.41
CA ASN A 282 -38.76 -11.93 14.45
C ASN A 282 -37.73 -11.11 13.65
N VAL A 283 -36.43 -11.24 13.94
CA VAL A 283 -35.38 -10.49 13.26
C VAL A 283 -35.18 -11.01 11.84
N GLN A 284 -35.16 -10.09 10.88
CA GLN A 284 -35.00 -10.38 9.45
C GLN A 284 -33.62 -9.96 8.91
N ASN A 285 -32.97 -8.99 9.56
CA ASN A 285 -31.68 -8.42 9.16
C ASN A 285 -30.71 -8.33 10.35
N MET A 286 -29.60 -9.06 10.26
CA MET A 286 -28.48 -9.07 11.23
C MET A 286 -27.16 -8.64 10.59
N ASN A 287 -27.22 -7.97 9.43
CA ASN A 287 -26.05 -7.49 8.71
C ASN A 287 -25.20 -6.59 9.63
N ARG A 288 -23.89 -6.86 9.70
CA ARG A 288 -22.90 -6.15 10.54
C ARG A 288 -23.17 -6.13 12.04
N MET A 289 -24.11 -6.91 12.58
CA MET A 289 -24.54 -6.79 13.99
C MET A 289 -23.37 -6.75 14.99
N PHE A 290 -22.32 -7.54 14.79
CA PHE A 290 -21.10 -7.60 15.60
C PHE A 290 -19.81 -7.35 14.80
N SER A 291 -19.89 -6.65 13.67
CA SER A 291 -18.69 -6.33 12.89
C SER A 291 -17.72 -5.51 13.74
N CYS A 292 -16.44 -5.86 13.81
CA CYS A 292 -15.42 -5.19 14.63
C CYS A 292 -15.70 -5.14 16.15
N ALA A 293 -16.66 -5.91 16.66
CA ALA A 293 -16.85 -6.12 18.10
C ALA A 293 -15.77 -7.10 18.61
N PHE A 294 -14.54 -6.59 18.79
CA PHE A 294 -13.34 -7.42 18.96
C PHE A 294 -13.42 -8.39 20.15
N ASP A 295 -14.05 -7.98 21.25
CA ASP A 295 -14.16 -8.77 22.47
C ASP A 295 -15.38 -9.70 22.50
N PHE A 296 -16.32 -9.56 21.55
CA PHE A 296 -17.57 -10.30 21.57
C PHE A 296 -17.34 -11.81 21.40
N ASN A 297 -17.72 -12.56 22.43
CA ASN A 297 -17.66 -14.02 22.44
C ASN A 297 -18.63 -14.54 23.51
N GLN A 298 -19.93 -14.32 23.32
CA GLN A 298 -21.00 -14.84 24.18
C GLN A 298 -21.78 -15.99 23.55
N ASP A 299 -22.47 -16.77 24.38
CA ASP A 299 -23.30 -17.88 23.93
C ASP A 299 -24.62 -17.37 23.33
N ILE A 300 -24.71 -17.48 22.00
CA ILE A 300 -25.89 -17.15 21.19
C ILE A 300 -26.39 -18.38 20.41
N GLY A 301 -25.94 -19.58 20.78
CA GLY A 301 -26.27 -20.82 20.05
C GLY A 301 -27.75 -21.18 20.12
N SER A 302 -28.48 -20.68 21.12
CA SER A 302 -29.92 -20.90 21.32
C SER A 302 -30.84 -19.96 20.54
N TRP A 303 -30.30 -18.96 19.84
CA TRP A 303 -31.10 -18.01 19.07
C TRP A 303 -31.86 -18.69 17.91
N ASP A 304 -33.14 -18.33 17.75
CA ASP A 304 -33.92 -18.70 16.58
C ASP A 304 -33.70 -17.67 15.46
N VAL A 305 -32.75 -17.97 14.57
CA VAL A 305 -32.43 -17.12 13.41
C VAL A 305 -33.20 -17.51 12.14
N SER A 306 -34.27 -18.31 12.27
CA SER A 306 -34.96 -18.90 11.10
C SER A 306 -35.64 -17.87 10.19
N ASN A 307 -35.92 -16.65 10.67
CA ASN A 307 -36.48 -15.57 9.85
C ASN A 307 -35.43 -14.61 9.26
N VAL A 308 -34.15 -14.79 9.58
CA VAL A 308 -33.07 -13.92 9.09
C VAL A 308 -32.78 -14.23 7.63
N SER A 309 -32.71 -13.17 6.81
CA SER A 309 -32.43 -13.27 5.36
C SER A 309 -31.08 -12.68 4.95
N ASP A 310 -30.53 -11.77 5.76
CA ASP A 310 -29.22 -11.10 5.56
C ASP A 310 -28.36 -11.21 6.83
N MET A 311 -27.22 -11.89 6.71
CA MET A 311 -26.18 -12.04 7.75
C MET A 311 -24.82 -11.50 7.26
N ALA A 312 -24.80 -10.67 6.22
CA ALA A 312 -23.55 -10.16 5.66
C ALA A 312 -22.74 -9.43 6.75
N PHE A 313 -21.45 -9.76 6.84
CA PHE A 313 -20.48 -9.16 7.75
C PHE A 313 -20.85 -9.26 9.25
N MET A 314 -21.79 -10.11 9.65
CA MET A 314 -22.30 -10.16 11.04
C MET A 314 -21.20 -10.27 12.09
N PHE A 315 -20.15 -11.09 11.85
CA PHE A 315 -18.98 -11.25 12.72
C PHE A 315 -17.68 -10.82 12.05
N SER A 316 -17.75 -9.93 11.05
CA SER A 316 -16.55 -9.47 10.35
C SER A 316 -15.61 -8.76 11.33
N ASP A 317 -14.37 -9.25 11.48
CA ASP A 317 -13.36 -8.75 12.42
C ASP A 317 -13.76 -8.88 13.91
N ALA A 318 -14.77 -9.69 14.25
CA ALA A 318 -15.05 -10.09 15.63
C ALA A 318 -14.00 -11.11 16.10
N SER A 319 -12.78 -10.62 16.35
CA SER A 319 -11.57 -11.44 16.41
C SER A 319 -11.56 -12.50 17.53
N SER A 320 -12.29 -12.27 18.63
CA SER A 320 -12.46 -13.20 19.75
C SER A 320 -13.57 -14.23 19.54
N PHE A 321 -14.51 -13.98 18.61
CA PHE A 321 -15.71 -14.79 18.47
C PHE A 321 -15.39 -16.23 18.04
N ASN A 322 -15.84 -17.18 18.85
CA ASN A 322 -15.70 -18.62 18.64
C ASN A 322 -16.72 -19.43 19.47
N HIS A 323 -17.94 -18.91 19.69
CA HIS A 323 -19.03 -19.67 20.33
C HIS A 323 -19.78 -20.55 19.34
N ASP A 324 -20.32 -21.67 19.85
CA ASP A 324 -21.05 -22.64 19.03
C ASP A 324 -22.37 -22.04 18.52
N ILE A 325 -22.54 -22.11 17.21
CA ILE A 325 -23.72 -21.67 16.45
C ILE A 325 -24.18 -22.73 15.45
N GLY A 326 -23.72 -23.98 15.61
CA GLY A 326 -24.02 -25.09 14.69
C GLY A 326 -25.50 -25.46 14.63
N SER A 327 -26.26 -25.12 15.67
CA SER A 327 -27.71 -25.34 15.79
C SER A 327 -28.59 -24.34 15.05
N TRP A 328 -28.03 -23.25 14.54
CA TRP A 328 -28.79 -22.21 13.85
C TRP A 328 -29.48 -22.71 12.59
N ASN A 329 -30.75 -22.33 12.41
CA ASN A 329 -31.47 -22.55 11.17
C ASN A 329 -31.25 -21.39 10.19
N VAL A 330 -30.26 -21.52 9.32
CA VAL A 330 -29.91 -20.49 8.31
C VAL A 330 -30.62 -20.68 6.96
N SER A 331 -31.68 -21.49 6.89
CA SER A 331 -32.29 -21.87 5.61
C SER A 331 -32.91 -20.70 4.83
N ASN A 332 -33.22 -19.58 5.47
CA ASN A 332 -33.78 -18.39 4.82
C ASN A 332 -32.72 -17.35 4.45
N VAL A 333 -31.46 -17.56 4.83
CA VAL A 333 -30.38 -16.62 4.54
C VAL A 333 -30.02 -16.68 3.06
N THR A 334 -29.92 -15.49 2.44
CA THR A 334 -29.54 -15.33 1.03
C THR A 334 -28.19 -14.64 0.87
N ASP A 335 -27.74 -13.89 1.88
CA ASP A 335 -26.49 -13.14 1.88
C ASP A 335 -25.68 -13.46 3.16
N MET A 336 -24.50 -14.06 2.97
CA MET A 336 -23.53 -14.35 4.04
C MET A 336 -22.16 -13.71 3.75
N ARG A 337 -22.11 -12.68 2.88
CA ARG A 337 -20.85 -12.07 2.47
C ARG A 337 -20.04 -11.62 3.67
N GLY A 338 -18.80 -12.10 3.76
CA GLY A 338 -17.88 -11.69 4.81
C GLY A 338 -18.35 -11.99 6.25
N MET A 339 -19.32 -12.88 6.48
CA MET A 339 -19.89 -13.11 7.81
C MET A 339 -18.82 -13.39 8.87
N PHE A 340 -17.78 -14.17 8.54
CA PHE A 340 -16.63 -14.45 9.41
C PHE A 340 -15.31 -13.87 8.87
N SER A 341 -15.38 -12.86 8.00
CA SER A 341 -14.18 -12.22 7.46
C SER A 341 -13.34 -11.66 8.61
N LYS A 342 -12.06 -12.01 8.75
CA LYS A 342 -11.14 -11.63 9.84
C LYS A 342 -11.55 -12.09 11.23
N ALA A 343 -12.57 -12.93 11.39
CA ALA A 343 -12.91 -13.58 12.66
C ALA A 343 -11.83 -14.65 12.99
N SER A 344 -10.65 -14.19 13.40
CA SER A 344 -9.42 -14.98 13.41
C SER A 344 -9.43 -16.16 14.38
N SER A 345 -10.29 -16.11 15.41
CA SER A 345 -10.49 -17.20 16.37
C SER A 345 -11.54 -18.22 15.96
N PHE A 346 -12.44 -17.88 15.02
CA PHE A 346 -13.60 -18.69 14.68
C PHE A 346 -13.21 -20.03 14.06
N ASN A 347 -13.71 -21.12 14.63
CA ASN A 347 -13.50 -22.49 14.17
C ASN A 347 -14.59 -23.45 14.70
N GLN A 348 -15.86 -23.03 14.71
CA GLN A 348 -16.97 -23.85 15.21
C GLN A 348 -17.66 -24.67 14.12
N ASP A 349 -18.21 -25.82 14.50
CA ASP A 349 -18.84 -26.76 13.57
C ASP A 349 -20.17 -26.19 13.05
N ILE A 350 -20.17 -25.85 11.77
CA ILE A 350 -21.31 -25.32 11.02
C ILE A 350 -21.66 -26.22 9.82
N GLY A 351 -21.17 -27.47 9.82
CA GLY A 351 -21.37 -28.41 8.71
C GLY A 351 -22.83 -28.80 8.48
N SER A 352 -23.67 -28.66 9.50
CA SER A 352 -25.12 -28.95 9.48
C SER A 352 -25.98 -27.83 8.90
N TRP A 353 -25.43 -26.65 8.63
CA TRP A 353 -26.19 -25.52 8.12
C TRP A 353 -26.79 -25.81 6.74
N ASN A 354 -28.06 -25.43 6.55
CA ASN A 354 -28.70 -25.44 5.24
C ASN A 354 -28.44 -24.11 4.52
N VAL A 355 -27.42 -24.09 3.66
CA VAL A 355 -27.04 -22.90 2.87
C VAL A 355 -27.63 -22.89 1.45
N SER A 356 -28.62 -23.73 1.15
CA SER A 356 -29.14 -23.91 -0.21
C SER A 356 -29.73 -22.65 -0.83
N ASN A 357 -30.12 -21.66 -0.02
CA ASN A 357 -30.68 -20.38 -0.50
C ASN A 357 -29.64 -19.24 -0.59
N VAL A 358 -28.39 -19.48 -0.18
CA VAL A 358 -27.35 -18.45 -0.16
C VAL A 358 -26.83 -18.19 -1.57
N LEU A 359 -26.90 -16.93 -1.99
CA LEU A 359 -26.44 -16.45 -3.29
C LEU A 359 -25.01 -15.90 -3.21
N TYR A 360 -24.69 -15.21 -2.11
CA TYR A 360 -23.44 -14.50 -1.93
C TYR A 360 -22.64 -15.03 -0.74
N MET A 361 -21.49 -15.64 -1.04
CA MET A 361 -20.54 -16.20 -0.07
C MET A 361 -19.14 -15.58 -0.20
N ASN A 362 -19.01 -14.50 -0.96
CA ASN A 362 -17.71 -13.86 -1.14
C ASN A 362 -17.12 -13.42 0.21
N SER A 363 -15.84 -13.71 0.42
CA SER A 363 -15.11 -13.45 1.66
C SER A 363 -15.69 -14.09 2.93
N LEU A 364 -16.61 -15.08 2.85
CA LEU A 364 -17.27 -15.68 4.03
C LEU A 364 -16.29 -16.04 5.16
N PHE A 365 -15.15 -16.64 4.82
CA PHE A 365 -14.05 -16.99 5.73
C PHE A 365 -12.73 -16.27 5.39
N GLY A 366 -12.80 -15.14 4.70
CA GLY A 366 -11.60 -14.36 4.35
C GLY A 366 -10.85 -13.95 5.62
N GLU A 367 -9.58 -14.29 5.77
CA GLU A 367 -8.76 -14.07 6.97
C GLU A 367 -9.26 -14.76 8.25
N ALA A 368 -10.19 -15.72 8.17
CA ALA A 368 -10.56 -16.59 9.30
C ALA A 368 -9.47 -17.66 9.53
N ARG A 369 -8.31 -17.23 10.04
CA ARG A 369 -7.06 -18.01 10.01
C ARG A 369 -7.12 -19.38 10.70
N LYS A 370 -7.97 -19.55 11.71
CA LYS A 370 -8.15 -20.83 12.43
C LYS A 370 -9.21 -21.76 11.81
N PHE A 371 -10.07 -21.25 10.94
CA PHE A 371 -11.21 -22.00 10.43
C PHE A 371 -10.77 -23.22 9.61
N ASN A 372 -11.26 -24.40 9.99
CA ASN A 372 -10.96 -25.67 9.33
C ASN A 372 -12.05 -26.72 9.59
N GLN A 373 -13.33 -26.33 9.54
CA GLN A 373 -14.47 -27.20 9.86
C GLN A 373 -15.11 -27.81 8.62
N LYS A 374 -15.71 -29.00 8.80
CA LYS A 374 -16.25 -29.81 7.70
C LYS A 374 -17.51 -29.20 7.13
N ILE A 375 -17.39 -28.58 5.96
CA ILE A 375 -18.49 -27.93 5.23
C ILE A 375 -18.80 -28.59 3.88
N GLY A 376 -18.22 -29.76 3.59
CA GLY A 376 -18.44 -30.48 2.33
C GLY A 376 -19.91 -30.85 2.08
N SER A 377 -20.72 -31.02 3.14
CA SER A 377 -22.15 -31.33 3.05
C SER A 377 -23.04 -30.16 2.61
N TRP A 378 -22.50 -28.94 2.50
CA TRP A 378 -23.26 -27.77 2.08
C TRP A 378 -23.75 -27.87 0.63
N ASP A 379 -25.02 -27.54 0.41
CA ASP A 379 -25.58 -27.32 -0.92
C ASP A 379 -25.30 -25.88 -1.35
N VAL A 380 -24.22 -25.68 -2.13
CA VAL A 380 -23.83 -24.37 -2.68
C VAL A 380 -24.36 -24.14 -4.10
N SER A 381 -25.31 -24.96 -4.58
CA SER A 381 -25.75 -24.93 -5.99
C SER A 381 -26.37 -23.60 -6.44
N ASN A 382 -26.88 -22.77 -5.52
CA ASN A 382 -27.42 -21.45 -5.83
C ASN A 382 -26.39 -20.30 -5.69
N ALA A 383 -25.18 -20.58 -5.19
CA ALA A 383 -24.15 -19.56 -5.03
C ALA A 383 -23.70 -19.01 -6.39
N ILE A 384 -23.69 -17.68 -6.51
CA ILE A 384 -23.26 -16.96 -7.71
C ILE A 384 -21.93 -16.23 -7.53
N ASP A 385 -21.60 -15.87 -6.28
CA ASP A 385 -20.36 -15.19 -5.93
C ASP A 385 -19.67 -15.86 -4.73
N MET A 386 -18.47 -16.39 -4.97
CA MET A 386 -17.61 -17.05 -3.97
C MET A 386 -16.19 -16.47 -3.98
N ASN A 387 -15.98 -15.27 -4.56
CA ASN A 387 -14.64 -14.69 -4.62
C ASN A 387 -14.09 -14.46 -3.19
N HIS A 388 -12.78 -14.64 -3.01
CA HIS A 388 -12.10 -14.50 -1.71
C HIS A 388 -12.64 -15.35 -0.54
N MET A 389 -13.51 -16.36 -0.77
CA MET A 389 -14.19 -17.09 0.33
C MET A 389 -13.23 -17.64 1.40
N PHE A 390 -12.06 -18.16 1.01
CA PHE A 390 -11.00 -18.64 1.91
C PHE A 390 -9.69 -17.85 1.75
N TYR A 391 -9.77 -16.60 1.30
CA TYR A 391 -8.60 -15.71 1.20
C TYR A 391 -7.89 -15.64 2.56
N LEU A 392 -6.59 -15.93 2.66
CA LEU A 392 -5.82 -15.95 3.92
C LEU A 392 -6.40 -16.87 5.03
N ALA A 393 -7.26 -17.84 4.70
CA ALA A 393 -7.68 -18.88 5.64
C ALA A 393 -6.59 -19.95 5.74
N ASN A 394 -5.47 -19.61 6.40
CA ASN A 394 -4.22 -20.38 6.36
C ASN A 394 -4.38 -21.89 6.70
N ASN A 395 -5.26 -22.23 7.64
CA ASN A 395 -5.46 -23.60 8.12
C ASN A 395 -6.52 -24.40 7.36
N PHE A 396 -7.29 -23.77 6.48
CA PHE A 396 -8.42 -24.43 5.83
C PHE A 396 -7.95 -25.53 4.88
N ASN A 397 -8.40 -26.76 5.11
CA ASN A 397 -8.05 -27.94 4.30
C ASN A 397 -9.13 -29.03 4.40
N GLN A 398 -10.42 -28.65 4.32
CA GLN A 398 -11.54 -29.59 4.39
C GLN A 398 -12.09 -29.95 3.01
N ASP A 399 -12.55 -31.19 2.87
CA ASP A 399 -13.10 -31.72 1.62
C ASP A 399 -14.37 -30.96 1.21
N ILE A 400 -14.31 -30.39 0.02
CA ILE A 400 -15.37 -29.61 -0.65
C ILE A 400 -15.52 -30.05 -2.12
N GLY A 401 -14.97 -31.21 -2.49
CA GLY A 401 -14.97 -31.70 -3.87
C GLY A 401 -16.37 -32.02 -4.39
N CYS A 402 -17.33 -32.28 -3.50
CA CYS A 402 -18.72 -32.57 -3.84
C CYS A 402 -19.61 -31.33 -4.06
N TRP A 403 -19.07 -30.12 -3.90
CA TRP A 403 -19.83 -28.90 -4.11
C TRP A 403 -20.24 -28.72 -5.58
N ASN A 404 -21.50 -28.34 -5.79
CA ASN A 404 -21.97 -27.89 -7.11
C ASN A 404 -21.73 -26.39 -7.28
N VAL A 405 -20.66 -26.02 -7.98
CA VAL A 405 -20.27 -24.63 -8.24
C VAL A 405 -20.70 -24.11 -9.63
N SER A 406 -21.62 -24.82 -10.31
CA SER A 406 -21.97 -24.54 -11.71
C SER A 406 -22.54 -23.14 -11.96
N ASN A 407 -23.05 -22.45 -10.93
CA ASN A 407 -23.62 -21.10 -11.04
C ASN A 407 -22.62 -19.97 -10.75
N VAL A 408 -21.42 -20.31 -10.27
CA VAL A 408 -20.39 -19.34 -9.89
C VAL A 408 -19.74 -18.72 -11.13
N LYS A 409 -19.62 -17.38 -11.13
CA LYS A 409 -18.99 -16.63 -12.23
C LYS A 409 -17.59 -16.10 -11.92
N ASP A 410 -17.33 -15.83 -10.64
CA ASP A 410 -16.05 -15.29 -10.15
C ASP A 410 -15.51 -16.18 -9.03
N MET A 411 -14.35 -16.79 -9.27
CA MET A 411 -13.59 -17.59 -8.30
C MET A 411 -12.26 -16.93 -7.93
N SER A 412 -12.10 -15.64 -8.25
CA SER A 412 -10.85 -14.93 -7.98
C SER A 412 -10.51 -14.96 -6.49
N SER A 413 -9.24 -15.23 -6.22
CA SER A 413 -8.67 -15.33 -4.87
C SER A 413 -9.36 -16.28 -3.90
N ILE A 414 -10.22 -17.23 -4.33
CA ILE A 414 -10.98 -18.07 -3.40
C ILE A 414 -10.07 -18.85 -2.42
N PHE A 415 -8.88 -19.31 -2.86
CA PHE A 415 -7.87 -19.97 -2.02
C PHE A 415 -6.57 -19.18 -1.91
N ARG A 416 -6.58 -17.88 -2.23
CA ARG A 416 -5.35 -17.07 -2.17
C ARG A 416 -4.83 -17.04 -0.72
N HIS A 417 -3.60 -17.47 -0.49
CA HIS A 417 -2.99 -17.70 0.83
C HIS A 417 -3.66 -18.76 1.73
N ALA A 418 -4.52 -19.63 1.20
CA ALA A 418 -4.94 -20.83 1.92
C ALA A 418 -3.81 -21.87 1.90
N GLU A 419 -2.75 -21.61 2.68
CA GLU A 419 -1.46 -22.31 2.54
C GLU A 419 -1.56 -23.83 2.76
N ALA A 420 -2.47 -24.28 3.61
CA ALA A 420 -2.70 -25.70 3.91
C ALA A 420 -3.65 -26.41 2.92
N PHE A 421 -4.38 -25.67 2.07
CA PHE A 421 -5.43 -26.24 1.23
C PHE A 421 -4.84 -27.17 0.15
N ASN A 422 -5.30 -28.43 0.14
CA ASN A 422 -4.89 -29.44 -0.82
C ASN A 422 -5.96 -30.54 -1.01
N GLN A 423 -7.23 -30.15 -1.07
CA GLN A 423 -8.36 -31.09 -1.24
C GLN A 423 -8.78 -31.20 -2.70
N ASP A 424 -9.25 -32.39 -3.10
CA ASP A 424 -9.67 -32.68 -4.47
C ASP A 424 -10.91 -31.86 -4.84
N ILE A 425 -10.78 -31.09 -5.92
CA ILE A 425 -11.82 -30.23 -6.51
C ILE A 425 -11.93 -30.46 -8.01
N GLY A 426 -11.36 -31.56 -8.54
CA GLY A 426 -11.35 -31.87 -9.96
C GLY A 426 -12.74 -32.12 -10.55
N LEU A 427 -13.73 -32.40 -9.71
CA LEU A 427 -15.13 -32.63 -10.11
C LEU A 427 -15.99 -31.35 -10.18
N TRP A 428 -15.43 -30.19 -9.83
CA TRP A 428 -16.16 -28.93 -9.92
C TRP A 428 -16.51 -28.56 -11.38
N ASP A 429 -17.78 -28.22 -11.62
CA ASP A 429 -18.21 -27.63 -12.88
C ASP A 429 -17.90 -26.13 -12.90
N VAL A 430 -16.75 -25.76 -13.46
CA VAL A 430 -16.30 -24.37 -13.62
C VAL A 430 -16.70 -23.74 -14.96
N SER A 431 -17.60 -24.37 -15.73
CA SER A 431 -17.91 -23.96 -17.10
C SER A 431 -18.54 -22.57 -17.24
N ASN A 432 -19.05 -22.00 -16.15
CA ASN A 432 -19.62 -20.64 -16.09
C ASN A 432 -18.66 -19.59 -15.48
N VAL A 433 -17.45 -19.99 -15.08
CA VAL A 433 -16.47 -19.09 -14.44
C VAL A 433 -15.76 -18.24 -15.50
N VAL A 434 -15.76 -16.92 -15.32
CA VAL A 434 -15.11 -15.96 -16.22
C VAL A 434 -13.81 -15.42 -15.64
N ASN A 435 -13.67 -15.41 -14.31
CA ASN A 435 -12.53 -14.86 -13.57
C ASN A 435 -11.95 -15.89 -12.58
N MET A 436 -10.69 -16.29 -12.80
CA MET A 436 -9.90 -17.18 -11.93
C MET A 436 -8.62 -16.49 -11.43
N GLY A 437 -8.57 -15.15 -11.50
CA GLY A 437 -7.40 -14.38 -11.10
C GLY A 437 -7.00 -14.70 -9.65
N TRP A 438 -5.72 -14.99 -9.45
CA TRP A 438 -5.11 -15.25 -8.14
C TRP A 438 -5.70 -16.42 -7.34
N MET A 439 -6.52 -17.29 -7.96
CA MET A 439 -7.30 -18.35 -7.27
C MET A 439 -6.48 -19.18 -6.26
N PHE A 440 -5.28 -19.63 -6.64
CA PHE A 440 -4.35 -20.42 -5.83
C PHE A 440 -3.06 -19.67 -5.50
N CYS A 441 -3.05 -18.34 -5.60
CA CYS A 441 -1.87 -17.55 -5.28
C CYS A 441 -1.47 -17.80 -3.82
N LEU A 442 -0.24 -18.25 -3.58
CA LEU A 442 0.31 -18.62 -2.27
C LEU A 442 -0.40 -19.80 -1.59
N ALA A 443 -1.19 -20.61 -2.31
CA ALA A 443 -1.70 -21.90 -1.85
C ALA A 443 -0.58 -22.96 -1.91
N LYS A 444 0.38 -22.88 -1.00
CA LYS A 444 1.66 -23.62 -1.06
C LYS A 444 1.51 -25.14 -1.11
N ALA A 445 0.50 -25.70 -0.45
CA ALA A 445 0.27 -27.16 -0.41
C ALA A 445 -0.52 -27.69 -1.62
N PHE A 446 -1.20 -26.83 -2.38
CA PHE A 446 -2.16 -27.26 -3.40
C PHE A 446 -1.46 -27.99 -4.56
N ASN A 447 -1.89 -29.22 -4.82
CA ASN A 447 -1.39 -30.06 -5.90
C ASN A 447 -2.42 -31.13 -6.34
N GLN A 448 -3.69 -30.74 -6.50
CA GLN A 448 -4.78 -31.65 -6.89
C GLN A 448 -5.13 -31.53 -8.38
N ASP A 449 -5.59 -32.64 -8.96
CA ASP A 449 -5.91 -32.73 -10.39
C ASP A 449 -7.13 -31.85 -10.72
N ILE A 450 -6.92 -30.93 -11.65
CA ILE A 450 -7.91 -29.99 -12.18
C ILE A 450 -7.89 -29.97 -13.72
N GLY A 451 -7.24 -30.96 -14.35
CA GLY A 451 -7.08 -31.03 -15.80
C GLY A 451 -8.40 -31.24 -16.56
N SER A 452 -9.44 -31.73 -15.87
CA SER A 452 -10.80 -31.93 -16.42
C SER A 452 -11.63 -30.65 -16.52
N TRP A 453 -11.20 -29.54 -15.91
CA TRP A 453 -11.97 -28.31 -15.85
C TRP A 453 -12.25 -27.68 -17.22
N ASN A 454 -13.50 -27.30 -17.46
CA ASN A 454 -13.87 -26.53 -18.65
C ASN A 454 -13.61 -25.02 -18.42
N VAL A 455 -12.43 -24.56 -18.79
CA VAL A 455 -12.02 -23.15 -18.68
C VAL A 455 -12.28 -22.31 -19.95
N SER A 456 -13.07 -22.83 -20.90
CA SER A 456 -13.16 -22.28 -22.26
C SER A 456 -13.66 -20.83 -22.36
N ILE A 457 -14.36 -20.33 -21.35
CA ILE A 457 -14.89 -18.96 -21.32
C ILE A 457 -14.11 -18.03 -20.37
N VAL A 458 -13.10 -18.54 -19.66
CA VAL A 458 -12.30 -17.75 -18.72
C VAL A 458 -11.53 -16.67 -19.48
N ARG A 459 -11.56 -15.44 -18.95
CA ARG A 459 -10.85 -14.29 -19.54
C ARG A 459 -9.62 -13.87 -18.73
N ASN A 460 -9.65 -14.08 -17.42
CA ASN A 460 -8.61 -13.67 -16.49
C ASN A 460 -8.06 -14.87 -15.71
N MET A 461 -6.77 -15.18 -15.92
CA MET A 461 -5.99 -16.16 -15.16
C MET A 461 -4.73 -15.54 -14.52
N ALA A 462 -4.71 -14.21 -14.38
CA ALA A 462 -3.60 -13.49 -13.79
C ALA A 462 -3.23 -14.08 -12.42
N GLY A 463 -1.96 -14.44 -12.25
CA GLY A 463 -1.43 -14.91 -10.97
C GLY A 463 -2.07 -16.16 -10.37
N MET A 464 -2.84 -16.95 -11.15
CA MET A 464 -3.62 -18.09 -10.65
C MET A 464 -2.81 -19.04 -9.76
N PHE A 465 -1.56 -19.35 -10.13
CA PHE A 465 -0.64 -20.23 -9.38
C PHE A 465 0.62 -19.49 -8.90
N THR A 466 0.57 -18.17 -8.74
CA THR A 466 1.70 -17.40 -8.18
C THR A 466 2.09 -17.98 -6.81
N HIS A 467 3.34 -18.39 -6.62
CA HIS A 467 3.87 -19.03 -5.41
C HIS A 467 3.12 -20.29 -4.95
N ALA A 468 2.36 -20.95 -5.82
CA ALA A 468 1.81 -22.29 -5.57
C ALA A 468 2.94 -23.33 -5.71
N SER A 469 3.84 -23.36 -4.74
CA SER A 469 5.15 -24.02 -4.85
C SER A 469 5.10 -25.53 -5.06
N SER A 470 4.01 -26.20 -4.67
CA SER A 470 3.83 -27.64 -4.83
C SER A 470 3.06 -28.04 -6.09
N PHE A 471 2.43 -27.10 -6.78
CA PHE A 471 1.53 -27.40 -7.89
C PHE A 471 2.29 -27.91 -9.11
N ASN A 472 1.92 -29.10 -9.60
CA ASN A 472 2.49 -29.75 -10.78
C ASN A 472 1.51 -30.74 -11.43
N GLN A 473 0.23 -30.37 -11.57
CA GLN A 473 -0.81 -31.23 -12.15
C GLN A 473 -1.09 -30.88 -13.61
N ASP A 474 -1.41 -31.89 -14.41
CA ASP A 474 -1.62 -31.75 -15.86
C ASP A 474 -2.83 -30.85 -16.16
N ILE A 475 -2.56 -29.77 -16.88
CA ILE A 475 -3.53 -28.76 -17.35
C ILE A 475 -3.38 -28.50 -18.85
N GLY A 476 -2.66 -29.37 -19.57
CA GLY A 476 -2.39 -29.22 -21.01
C GLY A 476 -3.64 -29.31 -21.88
N SER A 477 -4.71 -29.93 -21.37
CA SER A 477 -6.02 -30.05 -22.05
C SER A 477 -6.87 -28.77 -22.02
N TRP A 478 -6.51 -27.78 -21.21
CA TRP A 478 -7.32 -26.58 -21.00
C TRP A 478 -7.46 -25.73 -22.29
N ASN A 479 -8.70 -25.35 -22.60
CA ASN A 479 -8.98 -24.40 -23.67
C ASN A 479 -8.83 -22.95 -23.16
N VAL A 480 -7.63 -22.38 -23.29
CA VAL A 480 -7.34 -21.00 -22.85
C VAL A 480 -7.55 -19.94 -23.94
N SER A 481 -8.24 -20.26 -25.04
CA SER A 481 -8.34 -19.38 -26.21
C SER A 481 -9.04 -18.04 -25.96
N ASN A 482 -9.86 -17.93 -24.91
CA ASN A 482 -10.53 -16.68 -24.51
C ASN A 482 -9.76 -15.88 -23.44
N VAL A 483 -8.65 -16.40 -22.92
CA VAL A 483 -7.88 -15.71 -21.90
C VAL A 483 -7.10 -14.55 -22.52
N THR A 484 -7.21 -13.37 -21.91
CA THR A 484 -6.50 -12.16 -22.35
C THR A 484 -5.40 -11.73 -21.39
N ASP A 485 -5.50 -12.14 -20.12
CA ASP A 485 -4.54 -11.82 -19.06
C ASP A 485 -4.04 -13.10 -18.35
N MET A 486 -2.73 -13.34 -18.43
CA MET A 486 -2.00 -14.44 -17.79
C MET A 486 -0.73 -13.93 -17.07
N HIS A 487 -0.63 -12.62 -16.77
CA HIS A 487 0.56 -12.13 -16.10
C HIS A 487 0.74 -12.87 -14.77
N ARG A 488 1.99 -13.22 -14.44
CA ARG A 488 2.36 -13.97 -13.22
C ARG A 488 1.67 -15.34 -13.02
N MET A 489 1.04 -15.93 -14.04
CA MET A 489 0.26 -17.17 -13.89
C MET A 489 0.97 -18.26 -13.07
N PHE A 490 2.27 -18.48 -13.32
CA PHE A 490 3.12 -19.45 -12.60
C PHE A 490 4.31 -18.79 -11.88
N PHE A 491 4.21 -17.51 -11.54
CA PHE A 491 5.32 -16.79 -10.89
C PHE A 491 5.74 -17.48 -9.59
N TYR A 492 6.96 -17.99 -9.50
CA TYR A 492 7.48 -18.81 -8.40
C TYR A 492 6.67 -20.08 -8.08
N ALA A 493 6.01 -20.68 -9.08
CA ALA A 493 5.50 -22.06 -9.00
C ALA A 493 6.66 -23.05 -9.19
N THR A 494 7.48 -23.21 -8.14
CA THR A 494 8.82 -23.81 -8.26
C THR A 494 8.88 -25.25 -8.73
N CYS A 495 7.79 -26.03 -8.57
CA CYS A 495 7.72 -27.44 -8.98
C CYS A 495 6.99 -27.67 -10.31
N PHE A 496 6.43 -26.62 -10.94
CA PHE A 496 5.61 -26.76 -12.13
C PHE A 496 6.46 -27.14 -13.37
N ASP A 497 6.13 -28.26 -14.02
CA ASP A 497 6.78 -28.78 -15.23
C ASP A 497 5.80 -29.54 -16.15
N GLN A 498 4.55 -29.08 -16.25
CA GLN A 498 3.51 -29.73 -17.07
C GLN A 498 3.43 -29.15 -18.47
N ASP A 499 3.10 -30.00 -19.44
CA ASP A 499 3.02 -29.62 -20.85
C ASP A 499 1.83 -28.69 -21.11
N ILE A 500 2.14 -27.46 -21.52
CA ILE A 500 1.19 -26.41 -21.90
C ILE A 500 1.40 -25.95 -23.35
N GLY A 501 2.17 -26.69 -24.15
CA GLY A 501 2.52 -26.32 -25.53
C GLY A 501 1.31 -26.29 -26.47
N SER A 502 0.27 -27.06 -26.17
CA SER A 502 -1.01 -27.13 -26.90
C SER A 502 -1.90 -25.89 -26.71
N TRP A 503 -1.61 -25.03 -25.73
CA TRP A 503 -2.46 -23.89 -25.39
C TRP A 503 -2.55 -22.86 -26.51
N ASN A 504 -3.77 -22.39 -26.79
CA ASN A 504 -4.00 -21.29 -27.71
C ASN A 504 -3.90 -19.94 -26.98
N VAL A 505 -2.70 -19.35 -26.95
CA VAL A 505 -2.43 -18.05 -26.31
C VAL A 505 -2.60 -16.84 -27.23
N ALA A 506 -3.24 -16.99 -28.40
CA ALA A 506 -3.28 -15.95 -29.44
C ALA A 506 -4.01 -14.65 -29.05
N ASN A 507 -4.75 -14.65 -27.93
CA ASN A 507 -5.46 -13.48 -27.39
C ASN A 507 -4.75 -12.81 -26.21
N VAL A 508 -3.66 -13.39 -25.70
CA VAL A 508 -2.89 -12.84 -24.59
C VAL A 508 -2.07 -11.63 -25.07
N GLN A 509 -2.09 -10.55 -24.28
CA GLN A 509 -1.36 -9.32 -24.57
C GLN A 509 -0.19 -9.08 -23.60
N ASP A 510 -0.31 -9.56 -22.36
CA ASP A 510 0.70 -9.42 -21.31
C ASP A 510 1.12 -10.80 -20.77
N MET A 511 2.42 -11.10 -20.88
CA MET A 511 3.06 -12.32 -20.37
C MET A 511 4.09 -12.02 -19.27
N ASN A 512 3.99 -10.85 -18.63
CA ASN A 512 4.91 -10.41 -17.59
C ASN A 512 5.00 -11.42 -16.44
N PHE A 513 6.23 -11.85 -16.11
CA PHE A 513 6.53 -12.86 -15.08
C PHE A 513 5.80 -14.21 -15.21
N MET A 514 5.17 -14.53 -16.35
CA MET A 514 4.27 -15.68 -16.47
C MET A 514 4.90 -17.01 -16.01
N LEU A 515 6.16 -17.27 -16.36
CA LEU A 515 6.94 -18.46 -16.01
C LEU A 515 8.20 -18.10 -15.21
N SER A 516 8.23 -16.94 -14.54
CA SER A 516 9.39 -16.56 -13.75
C SER A 516 9.46 -17.39 -12.47
N GLY A 517 10.63 -17.91 -12.12
CA GLY A 517 10.86 -18.72 -10.92
C GLY A 517 10.32 -20.15 -11.01
N THR A 518 9.90 -20.62 -12.18
CA THR A 518 9.56 -22.03 -12.41
C THR A 518 10.86 -22.84 -12.60
N TYR A 519 11.51 -23.20 -11.49
CA TYR A 519 12.88 -23.70 -11.51
C TYR A 519 13.11 -24.95 -12.36
N VAL A 520 12.12 -25.83 -12.44
CA VAL A 520 12.20 -27.12 -13.14
C VAL A 520 11.53 -27.10 -14.52
N PHE A 521 10.74 -26.07 -14.84
CA PHE A 521 9.94 -26.03 -16.07
C PHE A 521 10.81 -26.11 -17.32
N ASN A 522 10.54 -27.09 -18.18
CA ASN A 522 11.26 -27.28 -19.43
C ASN A 522 10.39 -27.93 -20.54
N GLN A 523 9.14 -27.51 -20.67
CA GLN A 523 8.19 -28.03 -21.66
C GLN A 523 8.16 -27.18 -22.95
N ASP A 524 7.83 -27.82 -24.08
CA ASP A 524 7.85 -27.18 -25.41
C ASP A 524 6.75 -26.12 -25.55
N LEU A 525 7.13 -24.91 -25.97
CA LEU A 525 6.24 -23.77 -26.19
C LEU A 525 6.29 -23.24 -27.64
N GLY A 526 7.00 -23.94 -28.54
CA GLY A 526 7.30 -23.45 -29.89
C GLY A 526 6.08 -23.23 -30.78
N SER A 527 4.95 -23.88 -30.46
CA SER A 527 3.66 -23.74 -31.16
C SER A 527 2.85 -22.51 -30.75
N TRP A 528 3.25 -21.78 -29.70
CA TRP A 528 2.48 -20.64 -29.22
C TRP A 528 2.45 -19.47 -30.21
N ASN A 529 1.24 -18.96 -30.45
CA ASN A 529 1.05 -17.73 -31.21
C ASN A 529 1.11 -16.51 -30.28
N VAL A 530 2.29 -15.89 -30.18
CA VAL A 530 2.54 -14.69 -29.35
C VAL A 530 2.40 -13.37 -30.12
N SER A 531 1.82 -13.38 -31.33
CA SER A 531 1.80 -12.20 -32.24
C SER A 531 0.99 -10.99 -31.74
N LYS A 532 0.24 -11.12 -30.64
CA LYS A 532 -0.46 -10.01 -29.98
C LYS A 532 0.23 -9.51 -28.71
N VAL A 533 1.24 -10.21 -28.21
CA VAL A 533 1.93 -9.86 -26.96
C VAL A 533 2.71 -8.57 -27.16
N THR A 534 2.57 -7.64 -26.22
CA THR A 534 3.31 -6.37 -26.19
C THR A 534 4.31 -6.30 -25.04
N ASN A 535 4.07 -7.05 -23.96
CA ASN A 535 4.90 -7.09 -22.75
C ASN A 535 5.38 -8.51 -22.44
N MET A 536 6.69 -8.74 -22.50
CA MET A 536 7.35 -10.02 -22.13
C MET A 536 8.33 -9.87 -20.95
N ASN A 537 8.18 -8.80 -20.17
CA ASN A 537 9.10 -8.51 -19.07
C ASN A 537 9.18 -9.69 -18.10
N PHE A 538 10.40 -10.14 -17.85
CA PHE A 538 10.73 -11.21 -16.90
C PHE A 538 10.00 -12.54 -17.15
N MET A 539 9.49 -12.82 -18.35
CA MET A 539 8.66 -14.01 -18.60
C MET A 539 9.30 -15.32 -18.12
N PHE A 540 10.62 -15.51 -18.32
CA PHE A 540 11.41 -16.68 -17.91
C PHE A 540 12.49 -16.34 -16.87
N CYS A 541 12.31 -15.24 -16.12
CA CYS A 541 13.31 -14.83 -15.13
C CYS A 541 13.44 -15.91 -14.03
N ASP A 542 14.65 -16.41 -13.79
CA ASP A 542 14.99 -17.52 -12.88
C ASP A 542 14.30 -18.86 -13.24
N ALA A 543 13.87 -19.05 -14.49
CA ALA A 543 13.43 -20.35 -15.03
C ALA A 543 14.66 -21.21 -15.37
N ARG A 544 15.32 -21.74 -14.33
CA ARG A 544 16.69 -22.28 -14.41
C ARG A 544 16.87 -23.44 -15.39
N SER A 545 15.84 -24.27 -15.56
CA SER A 545 15.88 -25.47 -16.42
C SER A 545 15.36 -25.23 -17.83
N PHE A 546 14.71 -24.09 -18.11
CA PHE A 546 14.06 -23.84 -19.38
C PHE A 546 15.07 -23.73 -20.53
N ASN A 547 14.93 -24.60 -21.53
CA ASN A 547 15.81 -24.65 -22.70
C ASN A 547 15.09 -25.22 -23.95
N GLN A 548 13.86 -24.78 -24.19
CA GLN A 548 13.04 -25.21 -25.34
C GLN A 548 13.04 -24.19 -26.47
N ASP A 549 12.78 -24.69 -27.69
CA ASP A 549 12.83 -23.88 -28.90
C ASP A 549 11.62 -22.92 -29.00
N ILE A 550 11.93 -21.63 -29.11
CA ILE A 550 10.96 -20.53 -29.25
C ILE A 550 11.37 -19.58 -30.39
N GLY A 551 12.29 -20.00 -31.27
CA GLY A 551 12.80 -19.17 -32.36
C GLY A 551 11.73 -18.82 -33.41
N SER A 552 10.67 -19.62 -33.50
CA SER A 552 9.52 -19.44 -34.38
C SER A 552 8.55 -18.34 -33.95
N TRP A 553 8.68 -17.81 -32.72
CA TRP A 553 7.75 -16.84 -32.17
C TRP A 553 7.74 -15.51 -32.93
N ASN A 554 6.54 -15.01 -33.23
CA ASN A 554 6.37 -13.67 -33.80
C ASN A 554 6.32 -12.62 -32.69
N VAL A 555 7.47 -12.00 -32.40
CA VAL A 555 7.62 -10.96 -31.37
C VAL A 555 7.54 -9.52 -31.90
N SER A 556 7.12 -9.31 -33.16
CA SER A 556 7.11 -7.99 -33.85
C SER A 556 6.20 -6.91 -33.23
N LYS A 557 5.41 -7.25 -32.21
CA LYS A 557 4.60 -6.31 -31.42
C LYS A 557 5.13 -6.03 -30.02
N VAL A 558 6.13 -6.79 -29.58
CA VAL A 558 6.71 -6.61 -28.24
C VAL A 558 7.46 -5.29 -28.18
N THR A 559 7.18 -4.51 -27.14
CA THR A 559 7.82 -3.21 -26.90
C THR A 559 8.80 -3.24 -25.73
N THR A 560 8.71 -4.27 -24.87
CA THR A 560 9.55 -4.43 -23.68
C THR A 560 9.79 -5.92 -23.37
N MET A 561 11.07 -6.28 -23.17
CA MET A 561 11.54 -7.64 -22.86
C MET A 561 12.51 -7.64 -21.68
N ARG A 562 12.40 -6.65 -20.79
CA ARG A 562 13.29 -6.47 -19.65
C ARG A 562 13.40 -7.76 -18.85
N GLY A 563 14.63 -8.25 -18.65
CA GLY A 563 14.89 -9.42 -17.82
C GLY A 563 14.24 -10.73 -18.29
N MET A 564 13.77 -10.83 -19.54
CA MET A 564 13.00 -12.00 -20.01
C MET A 564 13.70 -13.33 -19.70
N PHE A 565 15.03 -13.42 -19.86
CA PHE A 565 15.85 -14.61 -19.55
C PHE A 565 16.83 -14.38 -18.40
N SER A 566 16.61 -13.36 -17.55
CA SER A 566 17.48 -13.12 -16.41
C SER A 566 17.53 -14.37 -15.53
N LYS A 567 18.72 -14.91 -15.24
CA LYS A 567 18.97 -16.13 -14.46
C LYS A 567 18.35 -17.41 -15.05
N ALA A 568 17.92 -17.41 -16.31
CA ALA A 568 17.54 -18.62 -17.04
C ALA A 568 18.81 -19.42 -17.42
N ALA A 569 19.40 -20.08 -16.42
CA ALA A 569 20.77 -20.58 -16.48
C ALA A 569 21.03 -21.58 -17.62
N ALA A 570 20.04 -22.42 -17.96
CA ALA A 570 20.15 -23.44 -19.00
C ALA A 570 19.80 -22.94 -20.42
N PHE A 571 19.18 -21.76 -20.56
CA PHE A 571 18.64 -21.32 -21.84
C PHE A 571 19.74 -21.05 -22.88
N ASN A 572 19.69 -21.75 -24.01
CA ASN A 572 20.64 -21.60 -25.12
C ASN A 572 20.00 -22.03 -26.45
N ARG A 573 18.84 -21.44 -26.81
CA ARG A 573 18.12 -21.72 -28.06
C ARG A 573 18.10 -20.53 -29.00
N ASP A 574 18.10 -20.83 -30.30
CA ASP A 574 18.19 -19.82 -31.35
C ASP A 574 16.94 -18.93 -31.35
N ILE A 575 17.19 -17.63 -31.27
CA ILE A 575 16.20 -16.55 -31.29
C ILE A 575 16.66 -15.42 -32.24
N GLY A 576 17.64 -15.69 -33.09
CA GLY A 576 18.23 -14.71 -34.00
C GLY A 576 17.25 -14.19 -35.05
N SER A 577 16.19 -14.95 -35.36
CA SER A 577 15.14 -14.60 -36.32
C SER A 577 14.07 -13.65 -35.77
N TRP A 578 14.11 -13.31 -34.48
CA TRP A 578 13.10 -12.44 -33.86
C TRP A 578 13.14 -11.00 -34.39
N ASP A 579 11.97 -10.47 -34.75
CA ASP A 579 11.79 -9.05 -35.06
C ASP A 579 11.63 -8.24 -33.76
N VAL A 580 12.75 -7.72 -33.26
CA VAL A 580 12.80 -6.87 -32.05
C VAL A 580 12.74 -5.38 -32.35
N SER A 581 12.38 -4.99 -33.58
CA SER A 581 12.46 -3.59 -34.05
C SER A 581 11.60 -2.60 -33.26
N LYS A 582 10.60 -3.06 -32.51
CA LYS A 582 9.75 -2.21 -31.64
C LYS A 582 10.17 -2.20 -30.17
N VAL A 583 11.14 -3.01 -29.78
CA VAL A 583 11.57 -3.10 -28.39
C VAL A 583 12.34 -1.83 -28.02
N THR A 584 11.96 -1.22 -26.90
CA THR A 584 12.59 0.01 -26.39
C THR A 584 13.42 -0.20 -25.12
N ALA A 585 13.15 -1.29 -24.39
CA ALA A 585 13.84 -1.66 -23.15
C ALA A 585 14.26 -3.14 -23.17
N MET A 586 15.57 -3.39 -23.05
CA MET A 586 16.20 -4.71 -23.00
C MET A 586 17.11 -4.86 -21.77
N SER A 587 16.96 -4.00 -20.76
CA SER A 587 17.74 -4.14 -19.54
C SER A 587 17.57 -5.53 -18.94
N ASP A 588 18.65 -6.09 -18.43
CA ASP A 588 18.69 -7.38 -17.73
C ASP A 588 18.35 -8.60 -18.61
N LEU A 589 18.15 -8.46 -19.92
CA LEU A 589 17.55 -9.48 -20.79
C LEU A 589 18.18 -10.88 -20.60
N PHE A 590 19.50 -10.96 -20.55
CA PHE A 590 20.29 -12.18 -20.33
C PHE A 590 21.14 -12.12 -19.05
N ASP A 591 20.79 -11.27 -18.07
CA ASP A 591 21.53 -11.16 -16.79
C ASP A 591 21.54 -12.51 -16.07
N GLY A 592 22.68 -13.19 -16.00
CA GLY A 592 22.84 -14.50 -15.38
C GLY A 592 22.35 -15.67 -16.24
N ALA A 593 22.07 -15.46 -17.54
CA ALA A 593 21.84 -16.55 -18.50
C ALA A 593 23.18 -17.21 -18.86
N VAL A 594 23.72 -18.01 -17.92
CA VAL A 594 25.11 -18.48 -17.94
C VAL A 594 25.49 -19.21 -19.23
N CYS A 595 24.57 -20.02 -19.79
CA CYS A 595 24.83 -20.86 -20.96
C CYS A 595 24.49 -20.19 -22.31
N PHE A 596 23.90 -19.00 -22.34
CA PHE A 596 23.41 -18.39 -23.57
C PHE A 596 24.57 -17.96 -24.49
N ASP A 597 24.58 -18.48 -25.72
CA ASP A 597 25.59 -18.16 -26.75
C ASP A 597 25.01 -18.29 -28.17
N GLN A 598 23.80 -17.76 -28.39
CA GLN A 598 23.10 -17.84 -29.69
C GLN A 598 23.21 -16.54 -30.49
N ASN A 599 23.25 -16.66 -31.82
CA ASN A 599 23.49 -15.54 -32.71
C ASN A 599 22.28 -14.58 -32.75
N ILE A 600 22.50 -13.34 -32.33
CA ILE A 600 21.51 -12.26 -32.28
C ILE A 600 22.00 -11.00 -33.04
N GLY A 601 23.06 -11.13 -33.85
CA GLY A 601 23.66 -9.99 -34.56
C GLY A 601 22.73 -9.34 -35.59
N LEU A 602 21.71 -10.07 -36.05
CA LEU A 602 20.72 -9.59 -37.02
C LEU A 602 19.56 -8.80 -36.39
N TRP A 603 19.51 -8.69 -35.07
CA TRP A 603 18.46 -7.92 -34.40
C TRP A 603 18.54 -6.43 -34.72
N ASN A 604 17.38 -5.83 -35.05
CA ASN A 604 17.25 -4.38 -35.18
C ASN A 604 16.99 -3.74 -33.81
N VAL A 605 18.06 -3.23 -33.18
CA VAL A 605 18.01 -2.61 -31.84
C VAL A 605 17.96 -1.08 -31.86
N SER A 606 17.73 -0.46 -33.02
CA SER A 606 17.80 1.01 -33.20
C SER A 606 16.79 1.81 -32.35
N ASN A 607 15.74 1.17 -31.83
CA ASN A 607 14.76 1.80 -30.92
C ASN A 607 15.06 1.56 -29.43
N VAL A 608 16.09 0.78 -29.09
CA VAL A 608 16.44 0.45 -27.70
C VAL A 608 17.13 1.65 -27.03
N LYS A 609 16.65 2.01 -25.83
CA LYS A 609 17.19 3.13 -25.04
C LYS A 609 17.99 2.70 -23.82
N ASP A 610 17.71 1.50 -23.32
CA ASP A 610 18.27 0.95 -22.08
C ASP A 610 18.76 -0.49 -22.31
N MET A 611 20.07 -0.69 -22.15
CA MET A 611 20.79 -1.97 -22.24
C MET A 611 21.50 -2.31 -20.92
N MET A 612 21.13 -1.68 -19.80
CA MET A 612 21.71 -1.96 -18.49
C MET A 612 21.69 -3.46 -18.20
N ARG A 613 22.84 -4.02 -17.79
CA ARG A 613 23.01 -5.43 -17.38
C ARG A 613 22.55 -6.47 -18.41
N MET A 614 22.41 -6.11 -19.69
CA MET A 614 21.84 -6.99 -20.73
C MET A 614 22.51 -8.37 -20.79
N PHE A 615 23.84 -8.43 -20.68
CA PHE A 615 24.65 -9.66 -20.66
C PHE A 615 25.44 -9.82 -19.34
N GLN A 616 25.01 -9.17 -18.26
CA GLN A 616 25.66 -9.30 -16.97
C GLN A 616 25.72 -10.79 -16.60
N LYS A 617 26.89 -11.35 -16.28
CA LYS A 617 27.08 -12.77 -15.94
C LYS A 617 26.62 -13.78 -17.02
N ALA A 618 26.40 -13.36 -18.27
CA ALA A 618 26.21 -14.26 -19.41
C ALA A 618 27.57 -14.87 -19.81
N ARG A 619 28.05 -15.84 -19.02
CA ARG A 619 29.45 -16.29 -19.05
C ARG A 619 29.87 -16.91 -20.39
N CYS A 620 28.95 -17.55 -21.11
CA CYS A 620 29.22 -18.19 -22.39
C CYS A 620 29.07 -17.25 -23.60
N PHE A 621 28.39 -16.12 -23.47
CA PHE A 621 28.02 -15.28 -24.61
C PHE A 621 29.24 -14.71 -25.33
N ASN A 622 29.38 -15.02 -26.62
CA ASN A 622 30.45 -14.51 -27.47
C ASN A 622 30.04 -14.41 -28.95
N GLN A 623 28.78 -14.04 -29.23
CA GLN A 623 28.28 -13.89 -30.60
C GLN A 623 28.43 -12.46 -31.14
N ASP A 624 28.61 -12.34 -32.45
CA ASP A 624 28.84 -11.06 -33.13
C ASP A 624 27.59 -10.16 -33.05
N ILE A 625 27.80 -8.94 -32.54
CA ILE A 625 26.79 -7.88 -32.36
C ILE A 625 27.34 -6.52 -32.85
N GLY A 626 28.45 -6.51 -33.59
CA GLY A 626 29.10 -5.29 -34.05
C GLY A 626 28.25 -4.46 -35.02
N SER A 627 27.28 -5.11 -35.68
CA SER A 627 26.34 -4.48 -36.62
C SER A 627 25.14 -3.79 -35.97
N TRP A 628 25.00 -3.84 -34.64
CA TRP A 628 23.89 -3.20 -33.94
C TRP A 628 23.96 -1.67 -34.02
N ASP A 629 22.83 -1.04 -34.32
CA ASP A 629 22.64 0.41 -34.19
C ASP A 629 22.25 0.74 -32.74
N VAL A 630 23.22 1.20 -31.96
CA VAL A 630 23.06 1.58 -30.55
C VAL A 630 22.97 3.10 -30.35
N SER A 631 22.76 3.87 -31.43
CA SER A 631 22.80 5.35 -31.39
C SER A 631 21.73 5.98 -30.48
N GLN A 632 20.65 5.26 -30.16
CA GLN A 632 19.59 5.71 -29.25
C GLN A 632 19.78 5.26 -27.80
N VAL A 633 20.81 4.46 -27.51
CA VAL A 633 21.05 3.91 -26.17
C VAL A 633 21.63 5.02 -25.27
N THR A 634 21.07 5.12 -24.07
CA THR A 634 21.51 6.10 -23.06
C THR A 634 22.14 5.47 -21.82
N ASN A 635 21.90 4.17 -21.59
CA ASN A 635 22.43 3.41 -20.45
C ASN A 635 22.98 2.04 -20.90
N MET A 636 24.27 1.81 -20.65
CA MET A 636 24.99 0.55 -20.87
C MET A 636 25.69 0.06 -19.59
N SER A 637 25.29 0.55 -18.41
CA SER A 637 25.89 0.13 -17.15
C SER A 637 25.81 -1.39 -16.98
N ASP A 638 26.91 -2.00 -16.53
CA ASP A 638 27.07 -3.43 -16.31
C ASP A 638 26.78 -4.35 -17.53
N MET A 639 26.66 -3.81 -18.75
CA MET A 639 26.16 -4.56 -19.91
C MET A 639 26.88 -5.91 -20.12
N PHE A 640 28.21 -5.95 -19.95
CA PHE A 640 29.05 -7.15 -20.04
C PHE A 640 29.77 -7.48 -18.73
N HIS A 641 29.29 -6.97 -17.59
CA HIS A 641 29.88 -7.27 -16.28
C HIS A 641 29.90 -8.80 -16.06
N LEU A 642 31.06 -9.41 -15.78
CA LEU A 642 31.25 -10.86 -15.65
C LEU A 642 30.86 -11.70 -16.90
N ALA A 643 30.75 -11.09 -18.09
CA ALA A 643 30.62 -11.80 -19.36
C ALA A 643 32.00 -12.34 -19.81
N ILE A 644 32.50 -13.36 -19.12
CA ILE A 644 33.90 -13.79 -19.18
C ILE A 644 34.42 -14.20 -20.57
N SER A 645 33.54 -14.65 -21.47
CA SER A 645 33.89 -15.12 -22.81
C SER A 645 33.76 -14.06 -23.90
N PHE A 646 33.08 -12.94 -23.62
CA PHE A 646 32.75 -11.95 -24.63
C PHE A 646 34.00 -11.24 -25.17
N ASN A 647 34.23 -11.34 -26.48
CA ASN A 647 35.36 -10.72 -27.17
C ASN A 647 35.07 -10.42 -28.65
N GLN A 648 33.87 -9.93 -28.95
CA GLN A 648 33.44 -9.57 -30.30
C GLN A 648 33.65 -8.08 -30.60
N ASP A 649 33.83 -7.76 -31.89
CA ASP A 649 34.14 -6.40 -32.33
C ASP A 649 32.89 -5.51 -32.22
N ILE A 650 33.03 -4.42 -31.47
CA ILE A 650 31.99 -3.41 -31.21
C ILE A 650 32.55 -2.00 -31.42
N GLY A 651 33.72 -1.87 -32.06
CA GLY A 651 34.39 -0.58 -32.28
C GLY A 651 33.61 0.39 -33.17
N SER A 652 32.69 -0.13 -33.98
CA SER A 652 31.80 0.62 -34.89
C SER A 652 30.53 1.18 -34.23
N TRP A 653 30.26 0.85 -32.98
CA TRP A 653 29.07 1.35 -32.27
C TRP A 653 29.09 2.87 -32.09
N ASP A 654 27.96 3.52 -32.39
CA ASP A 654 27.71 4.92 -32.05
C ASP A 654 27.22 5.03 -30.61
N VAL A 655 28.14 5.32 -29.69
CA VAL A 655 27.86 5.46 -28.25
C VAL A 655 27.72 6.93 -27.82
N SER A 656 27.59 7.87 -28.76
CA SER A 656 27.58 9.31 -28.51
C SER A 656 26.44 9.80 -27.62
N HIS A 657 25.38 9.01 -27.42
CA HIS A 657 24.24 9.33 -26.55
C HIS A 657 24.28 8.63 -25.18
N VAL A 658 25.25 7.73 -24.95
CA VAL A 658 25.34 6.93 -23.73
C VAL A 658 25.84 7.81 -22.58
N LYS A 659 25.06 7.86 -21.49
CA LYS A 659 25.37 8.63 -20.28
C LYS A 659 26.05 7.79 -19.20
N ASP A 660 25.64 6.52 -19.06
CA ASP A 660 26.16 5.61 -18.06
C ASP A 660 26.78 4.35 -18.70
N MET A 661 28.08 4.18 -18.49
CA MET A 661 28.90 3.01 -18.88
C MET A 661 29.60 2.39 -17.66
N SER A 662 29.15 2.71 -16.44
CA SER A 662 29.73 2.14 -15.22
C SER A 662 29.68 0.61 -15.27
N TYR A 663 30.76 -0.03 -14.84
CA TYR A 663 30.91 -1.48 -14.71
C TYR A 663 30.74 -2.26 -16.03
N MET A 664 30.63 -1.60 -17.18
CA MET A 664 30.23 -2.21 -18.46
C MET A 664 31.03 -3.47 -18.81
N PHE A 665 32.35 -3.47 -18.62
CA PHE A 665 33.25 -4.61 -18.85
C PHE A 665 33.91 -5.13 -17.57
N GLN A 666 33.37 -4.79 -16.40
CA GLN A 666 33.96 -5.21 -15.14
C GLN A 666 34.01 -6.75 -15.09
N TYR A 667 35.19 -7.32 -14.89
CA TYR A 667 35.47 -8.76 -14.93
C TYR A 667 35.13 -9.47 -16.26
N ALA A 668 34.97 -8.75 -17.37
CA ALA A 668 34.88 -9.34 -18.72
C ALA A 668 36.28 -9.79 -19.18
N SER A 669 36.75 -10.91 -18.64
CA SER A 669 38.17 -11.31 -18.71
C SER A 669 38.72 -11.52 -20.12
N ALA A 670 37.89 -11.86 -21.12
CA ALA A 670 38.33 -12.10 -22.49
C ALA A 670 38.31 -10.84 -23.38
N PHE A 671 37.60 -9.79 -22.99
CA PHE A 671 37.34 -8.65 -23.87
C PHE A 671 38.64 -7.87 -24.18
N ASN A 672 38.99 -7.77 -25.47
CA ASN A 672 40.15 -7.01 -25.93
C ASN A 672 39.99 -6.43 -27.34
N ARG A 673 38.78 -5.99 -27.72
CA ARG A 673 38.53 -5.37 -29.04
C ARG A 673 38.68 -3.86 -28.99
N ASP A 674 39.11 -3.29 -30.12
CA ASP A 674 39.40 -1.86 -30.23
C ASP A 674 38.11 -1.06 -30.17
N ILE A 675 38.06 -0.15 -29.21
CA ILE A 675 36.95 0.79 -28.94
C ILE A 675 37.48 2.23 -28.80
N GLY A 676 38.73 2.47 -29.23
CA GLY A 676 39.35 3.80 -29.14
C GLY A 676 38.63 4.86 -29.98
N SER A 677 37.87 4.45 -31.01
CA SER A 677 37.10 5.33 -31.90
C SER A 677 35.75 5.79 -31.32
N TRP A 678 35.32 5.27 -30.18
CA TRP A 678 34.05 5.66 -29.57
C TRP A 678 34.03 7.14 -29.17
N ASP A 679 32.94 7.83 -29.53
CA ASP A 679 32.61 9.16 -28.99
C ASP A 679 31.93 8.99 -27.64
N VAL A 680 32.68 9.27 -26.57
CA VAL A 680 32.21 9.14 -25.19
C VAL A 680 31.89 10.48 -24.53
N SER A 681 31.79 11.55 -25.32
CA SER A 681 31.66 12.93 -24.80
C SER A 681 30.38 13.19 -23.97
N SER A 682 29.33 12.38 -24.17
CA SER A 682 28.08 12.44 -23.39
C SER A 682 28.09 11.61 -22.10
N ALA A 683 29.09 10.76 -21.89
CA ALA A 683 29.15 9.89 -20.72
C ALA A 683 29.48 10.69 -19.46
N THR A 684 28.64 10.55 -18.42
CA THR A 684 28.85 11.17 -17.11
C THR A 684 29.31 10.16 -16.06
N ASN A 685 29.04 8.87 -16.27
CA ASN A 685 29.44 7.79 -15.35
C ASN A 685 30.16 6.66 -16.10
N MET A 686 31.40 6.38 -15.71
CA MET A 686 32.24 5.28 -16.22
C MET A 686 32.90 4.50 -15.07
N GLU A 687 32.27 4.49 -13.90
CA GLU A 687 32.87 3.87 -12.72
C GLU A 687 33.15 2.37 -12.93
N ASN A 688 34.38 1.96 -12.71
CA ASN A 688 34.93 0.60 -12.78
C ASN A 688 34.68 -0.13 -14.09
N MET A 689 34.55 0.60 -15.20
CA MET A 689 34.21 0.06 -16.51
C MET A 689 35.08 -1.14 -16.91
N PHE A 690 36.38 -1.14 -16.62
CA PHE A 690 37.32 -2.22 -16.98
C PHE A 690 37.92 -2.97 -15.79
N TYR A 691 37.36 -2.80 -14.58
CA TYR A 691 37.93 -3.42 -13.40
C TYR A 691 37.91 -4.93 -13.47
N GLY A 692 39.08 -5.57 -13.43
CA GLY A 692 39.20 -7.02 -13.59
C GLY A 692 39.02 -7.53 -15.02
N ALA A 693 38.91 -6.66 -16.04
CA ALA A 693 38.96 -7.04 -17.46
C ALA A 693 40.41 -7.37 -17.88
N THR A 694 40.91 -8.53 -17.46
CA THR A 694 42.35 -8.87 -17.49
C THR A 694 43.00 -8.87 -18.87
N SER A 695 42.25 -9.12 -19.95
CA SER A 695 42.79 -9.13 -21.31
C SER A 695 42.81 -7.75 -21.97
N PHE A 696 42.05 -6.79 -21.46
CA PHE A 696 41.85 -5.52 -22.12
C PHE A 696 43.15 -4.70 -22.06
N ASN A 697 43.74 -4.38 -23.23
CA ASN A 697 44.97 -3.58 -23.38
C ASN A 697 44.91 -2.50 -24.48
N GLN A 698 43.70 -2.17 -24.98
CA GLN A 698 43.49 -1.23 -26.09
C GLN A 698 43.79 0.23 -25.75
N ASN A 699 44.10 1.03 -26.77
CA ASN A 699 44.41 2.46 -26.63
C ASN A 699 43.15 3.31 -26.58
N LEU A 700 42.98 4.10 -25.50
CA LEU A 700 41.83 4.97 -25.26
C LEU A 700 42.19 6.46 -25.26
N SER A 701 43.35 6.83 -25.83
CA SER A 701 43.86 8.22 -25.76
C SER A 701 42.98 9.26 -26.46
N SER A 702 42.07 8.84 -27.32
CA SER A 702 41.14 9.66 -28.10
C SER A 702 39.84 10.01 -27.36
N TRP A 703 39.56 9.38 -26.23
CA TRP A 703 38.33 9.61 -25.47
C TRP A 703 38.34 10.98 -24.78
N ASP A 704 37.27 11.76 -24.95
CA ASP A 704 37.03 12.98 -24.19
C ASP A 704 36.34 12.66 -22.86
N LEU A 705 37.05 12.91 -21.76
CA LEU A 705 36.60 12.59 -20.41
C LEU A 705 36.24 13.83 -19.58
N GLY A 706 36.14 15.00 -20.21
CA GLY A 706 35.90 16.27 -19.51
C GLY A 706 34.59 16.35 -18.74
N HIS A 707 33.61 15.50 -19.08
CA HIS A 707 32.26 15.47 -18.51
C HIS A 707 32.01 14.28 -17.56
N VAL A 708 32.99 13.38 -17.38
CA VAL A 708 32.84 12.18 -16.55
C VAL A 708 33.01 12.53 -15.07
N GLU A 709 31.93 12.45 -14.30
CA GLU A 709 31.89 12.73 -12.86
C GLU A 709 32.46 11.55 -12.03
N TYR A 710 32.27 10.32 -12.49
CA TYR A 710 32.69 9.09 -11.79
C TYR A 710 33.52 8.19 -12.73
N SER A 711 34.84 8.08 -12.48
CA SER A 711 35.82 7.43 -13.40
C SER A 711 36.80 6.47 -12.72
N LYS A 712 36.45 5.93 -11.55
CA LYS A 712 37.30 4.96 -10.82
C LYS A 712 37.56 3.76 -11.73
N ASP A 713 38.79 3.56 -12.21
CA ASP A 713 39.16 2.56 -13.23
C ASP A 713 38.59 2.75 -14.66
N ILE A 714 39.39 3.46 -15.45
CA ILE A 714 39.55 3.40 -16.92
C ILE A 714 41.01 3.02 -17.27
N ARG A 715 41.57 2.13 -16.44
CA ARG A 715 42.96 1.61 -16.34
C ARG A 715 44.05 2.67 -16.16
N ASP A 716 44.17 3.13 -14.92
CA ASP A 716 45.31 3.78 -14.24
C ASP A 716 46.58 4.10 -15.09
N LYS A 717 46.84 5.40 -15.27
CA LYS A 717 47.96 6.02 -16.04
C LYS A 717 49.38 5.60 -15.61
N SER A 718 49.54 4.78 -14.57
CA SER A 718 50.83 4.38 -14.04
C SER A 718 51.33 2.97 -14.44
N LYS A 719 50.52 2.10 -15.09
CA LYS A 719 50.90 0.68 -15.33
C LYS A 719 50.41 -0.03 -16.63
N ALA A 720 49.98 0.66 -17.70
CA ALA A 720 49.70 -0.03 -18.98
C ALA A 720 50.98 -0.26 -19.83
N PRO A 721 51.28 -1.48 -20.32
CA PRO A 721 52.44 -1.72 -21.18
C PRO A 721 52.12 -1.35 -22.64
N ASN A 722 52.67 -0.23 -23.12
CA ASN A 722 52.85 0.00 -24.56
C ASN A 722 54.35 -0.14 -24.88
N PHE A 723 54.66 -1.08 -25.76
CA PHE A 723 55.99 -1.42 -26.27
C PHE A 723 56.77 -0.22 -26.87
N ASN A 724 56.10 0.90 -27.15
CA ASN A 724 56.72 2.11 -27.67
C ASN A 724 57.61 2.87 -26.68
N ASN A 725 57.55 2.62 -25.37
CA ASN A 725 58.39 3.32 -24.38
C ASN A 725 59.63 2.55 -23.90
N PHE A 726 59.81 1.28 -24.27
CA PHE A 726 60.99 0.52 -23.89
C PHE A 726 62.02 0.39 -25.05
N ALA A 727 61.54 0.31 -26.30
CA ALA A 727 62.41 0.07 -27.47
C ALA A 727 62.87 1.34 -28.24
N LYS A 728 62.49 2.56 -27.80
CA LYS A 728 62.76 3.82 -28.52
C LYS A 728 63.51 4.90 -27.71
N MET A 729 63.99 4.59 -26.51
CA MET A 729 64.76 5.56 -25.72
C MET A 729 66.19 5.68 -26.26
N LYS A 730 66.60 6.89 -26.66
CA LYS A 730 68.00 7.19 -26.99
C LYS A 730 68.89 6.93 -25.77
N SER A 731 70.05 6.35 -26.00
CA SER A 731 71.02 5.86 -25.00
C SER A 731 71.39 6.90 -23.93
N GLU A 732 71.34 8.18 -24.28
CA GLU A 732 71.60 9.31 -23.39
C GLU A 732 70.53 9.46 -22.29
N LYS A 733 69.25 9.19 -22.60
CA LYS A 733 68.13 9.32 -21.66
C LYS A 733 68.06 8.15 -20.68
N LEU A 734 68.45 6.95 -21.12
CA LEU A 734 68.66 5.77 -20.27
C LEU A 734 69.82 5.99 -19.29
N ARG A 735 70.91 6.62 -19.75
CA ARG A 735 72.05 7.02 -18.90
C ARG A 735 71.67 8.06 -17.85
N ASP A 736 70.89 9.08 -18.21
CA ASP A 736 70.43 10.10 -17.26
C ASP A 736 69.45 9.54 -16.21
N LEU A 737 68.59 8.60 -16.60
CA LEU A 737 67.71 7.90 -15.67
C LEU A 737 68.49 6.96 -14.74
N LEU A 738 69.51 6.27 -15.24
CA LEU A 738 70.43 5.44 -14.43
C LEU A 738 71.22 6.29 -13.42
N ILE A 739 71.72 7.46 -13.85
CA ILE A 739 72.42 8.41 -12.96
C ILE A 739 71.48 8.97 -11.89
N LYS A 740 70.24 9.34 -12.26
CA LYS A 740 69.22 9.82 -11.30
C LYS A 740 68.80 8.74 -10.31
N ALA A 741 68.64 7.49 -10.76
CA ALA A 741 68.31 6.37 -9.90
C ALA A 741 69.43 6.09 -8.89
N ILE A 742 70.71 6.06 -9.32
CA ILE A 742 71.86 5.87 -8.42
C ILE A 742 72.01 7.06 -7.45
N GLN A 743 71.71 8.29 -7.88
CA GLN A 743 71.74 9.48 -7.01
C GLN A 743 70.62 9.47 -5.95
N GLU A 744 69.43 9.00 -6.31
CA GLU A 744 68.30 8.92 -5.40
C GLU A 744 68.48 7.77 -4.39
N GLN A 745 69.01 6.63 -4.84
CA GLN A 745 69.36 5.50 -3.98
C GLN A 745 70.53 5.86 -3.02
N LYS A 746 71.48 6.70 -3.47
CA LYS A 746 72.51 7.30 -2.62
C LYS A 746 71.92 8.26 -1.56
N ARG A 747 70.93 9.08 -1.90
CA ARG A 747 70.23 9.97 -0.93
C ARG A 747 69.52 9.16 0.15
N GLN A 748 68.81 8.11 -0.24
CA GLN A 748 68.05 7.25 0.67
C GLN A 748 68.98 6.46 1.61
N LEU A 749 70.14 5.99 1.14
CA LEU A 749 71.15 5.31 1.96
C LEU A 749 71.89 6.24 2.92
N ILE A 750 72.23 7.47 2.51
CA ILE A 750 72.84 8.48 3.41
C ILE A 750 71.86 8.89 4.53
N ALA A 751 70.56 8.92 4.22
CA ALA A 751 69.50 9.17 5.20
C ALA A 751 69.29 7.99 6.17
N ALA A 752 69.66 6.76 5.79
CA ALA A 752 69.46 5.55 6.60
C ALA A 752 70.70 5.12 7.42
N GLU A 753 71.93 5.31 6.92
CA GLU A 753 73.16 4.75 7.51
C GLU A 753 74.21 5.80 7.95
N GLY A 754 73.97 7.09 7.67
CA GLY A 754 74.92 8.18 7.92
C GLY A 754 76.00 8.30 6.83
N ALA A 755 76.61 9.49 6.73
CA ALA A 755 77.56 9.80 5.65
C ALA A 755 78.92 9.11 5.83
N GLY A 756 79.50 8.60 4.74
CA GLY A 756 80.87 8.05 4.72
C GLY A 756 80.99 6.51 4.77
N THR A 757 79.90 5.77 4.58
CA THR A 757 79.89 4.29 4.55
C THR A 757 80.60 3.71 3.32
N SER A 758 81.01 2.44 3.38
CA SER A 758 81.67 1.75 2.25
C SER A 758 80.76 1.66 1.03
N THR A 759 79.46 1.44 1.25
CA THR A 759 78.42 1.38 0.22
C THR A 759 78.27 2.73 -0.51
N GLU A 760 78.39 3.87 0.21
CA GLU A 760 78.39 5.19 -0.43
C GLU A 760 79.60 5.38 -1.35
N ARG A 761 80.77 4.87 -0.96
CA ARG A 761 82.00 4.94 -1.79
C ARG A 761 81.89 4.10 -3.05
N GLU A 762 81.30 2.91 -2.97
CA GLU A 762 81.04 2.05 -4.13
C GLU A 762 80.01 2.67 -5.08
N LEU A 763 78.91 3.21 -4.57
CA LEU A 763 77.92 3.94 -5.37
C LEU A 763 78.52 5.19 -6.04
N ASN A 764 79.46 5.89 -5.39
CA ASN A 764 80.18 7.01 -5.99
C ASN A 764 81.09 6.58 -7.15
N VAL A 765 81.72 5.40 -7.07
CA VAL A 765 82.52 4.83 -8.16
C VAL A 765 81.63 4.45 -9.35
N ILE A 766 80.49 3.80 -9.08
CA ILE A 766 79.50 3.42 -10.10
C ILE A 766 78.90 4.67 -10.76
N LEU A 767 78.60 5.72 -9.99
CA LEU A 767 78.11 7.00 -10.52
C LEU A 767 79.15 7.68 -11.42
N LYS A 768 80.43 7.55 -11.08
CA LYS A 768 81.56 8.08 -11.88
C LYS A 768 81.77 7.29 -13.17
N TRP A 769 81.54 5.98 -13.13
CA TRP A 769 81.55 5.09 -14.30
C TRP A 769 80.38 5.40 -15.25
N ALA A 770 79.15 5.44 -14.74
CA ALA A 770 77.94 5.76 -15.51
C ALA A 770 78.02 7.14 -16.19
N LYS A 771 78.72 8.10 -15.58
CA LYS A 771 78.99 9.43 -16.16
C LYS A 771 80.07 9.45 -17.24
N LYS A 772 80.87 8.40 -17.45
CA LYS A 772 81.98 8.38 -18.42
C LYS A 772 81.76 7.52 -19.67
N VAL A 773 80.71 6.71 -19.72
CA VAL A 773 80.40 5.86 -20.89
C VAL A 773 79.92 6.74 -22.06
N ASN A 774 80.59 6.63 -23.21
CA ASN A 774 80.25 7.32 -24.46
C ASN A 774 79.48 6.37 -25.38
N ALA A 775 78.30 6.79 -25.87
CA ALA A 775 77.30 5.93 -26.50
C ALA A 775 77.60 5.55 -27.97
N ASP A 776 78.52 6.24 -28.64
CA ASP A 776 78.71 6.09 -30.10
C ASP A 776 79.65 4.94 -30.54
N LYS A 777 80.10 4.07 -29.62
CA LYS A 777 81.00 2.94 -29.93
C LYS A 777 80.41 1.55 -29.71
N ALA A 778 79.18 1.45 -29.20
CA ALA A 778 78.52 0.17 -28.96
C ALA A 778 77.81 -0.39 -30.23
N ASP A 779 77.52 0.44 -31.23
CA ASP A 779 76.63 0.07 -32.34
C ASP A 779 77.29 -0.71 -33.51
N LYS A 780 78.59 -1.02 -33.49
CA LYS A 780 79.25 -1.72 -34.62
C LYS A 780 79.53 -3.20 -34.42
N ASP A 781 79.66 -3.67 -33.18
CA ASP A 781 79.95 -5.09 -32.90
C ASP A 781 78.67 -5.91 -32.70
N ASP A 782 77.61 -5.31 -32.12
CA ASP A 782 76.32 -5.97 -31.92
C ASP A 782 75.53 -6.14 -33.23
N ALA A 783 75.67 -5.20 -34.17
CA ALA A 783 75.10 -5.28 -35.52
C ALA A 783 75.73 -6.41 -36.38
N LYS A 784 76.91 -6.91 -36.01
CA LYS A 784 77.61 -8.00 -36.73
C LYS A 784 77.13 -9.39 -36.30
N ILE A 785 76.70 -9.51 -35.04
CA ILE A 785 76.17 -10.76 -34.46
C ILE A 785 74.79 -11.05 -35.05
N LEU A 786 73.92 -10.04 -35.13
CA LEU A 786 72.56 -10.12 -35.68
C LEU A 786 72.49 -10.47 -37.18
N LYS A 787 73.52 -10.16 -37.97
CA LYS A 787 73.59 -10.58 -39.39
C LYS A 787 74.01 -12.04 -39.60
N SER A 788 74.56 -12.69 -38.58
CA SER A 788 75.17 -14.03 -38.71
C SER A 788 74.23 -15.20 -38.36
N SER A 789 73.09 -14.94 -37.73
CA SER A 789 72.22 -16.00 -37.19
C SER A 789 71.08 -16.47 -38.10
N LYS A 790 70.80 -15.80 -39.25
CA LYS A 790 69.80 -16.24 -40.26
C LYS A 790 68.44 -16.72 -39.71
N LEU A 791 67.95 -16.17 -38.59
CA LEU A 791 66.61 -16.45 -38.08
C LEU A 791 65.64 -15.38 -38.60
N THR A 792 64.52 -15.82 -39.17
CA THR A 792 63.50 -14.94 -39.77
C THR A 792 62.56 -14.38 -38.72
N LEU A 793 61.86 -13.31 -39.11
CA LEU A 793 61.07 -12.33 -38.33
C LEU A 793 60.08 -12.82 -37.24
N ALA A 794 59.95 -14.12 -37.01
CA ALA A 794 59.01 -14.74 -36.08
C ALA A 794 59.63 -15.12 -34.72
N GLU A 795 60.86 -14.69 -34.40
CA GLU A 795 61.53 -15.03 -33.13
C GLU A 795 61.98 -13.79 -32.35
#